data_AF-A0A4Q5XJ90-F1
#
_entry.id   AF-A0A4Q5XJ90-F1
#
_cell.length_a   1.000
_cell.length_b   1.000
_cell.length_c   1.000
_cell.angle_alpha   90.00
_cell.angle_beta   90.00
_cell.angle_gamma   90.00
#
_symmetry.space_group_name_H-M   'P 1'
#
loop_
_entity.id
_entity.type
_entity.pdbx_description
1 polymer ?
#
loop_
_entity_poly.entity_id
_entity_poly.type
_entity_poly.pdbx_seq_one_letter_code
_entity_poly.pdbx_strand_id
1 'polypeptide(L)'
;MTSLWPELLADDNPFQAGHANWRAQSAEQTLARIGPLAREAGVTRLADITGLDWLGLPVFQAVRPASRNISVSLGKGLTPELSQASALMEALECYHAERAPLSAISAPPSALTSELGYPLQALPGVDPSGPAPLPDCALDWLTATNLLTGHGSYAPKELCCLDFRVHLGAAVPQFAATSNGLAGGNTFAEALLHGLCELVERDCLHSAAAHGLDRERLVDLDSISTVHAAQLVDGLTRQGAKLAVFDRTSSIGVPCYDAYLTTEDLGTFRGAGCHPDAHLALVRAVLESAQGRLAQLAGSRDDLQRAAYAPRHAAGIWSGAHRGRCSMREHSRTLPGTVGGVVRSVATAIRSHTGFDPLAVDLSRSDWRLPVVFCVAPGLAAPRLPQRVVPRLRPAPTAAAPATSLGAKVVVFVGPTISAADVREGLANVPAQVVIHPPAQQGDLFRLLQAPPAAVVLIDGEFFQVPAVLHKEVLALLHERVPVLGASSMGALRGAELAAFGMEGCGQVFERYGSAELTADDEVAVAHEGAEGHYRALTLALVNWRARLAAAAKEGVASAETIARVLRIASQLHFTERTLLTVRRSAAEWVPVGELEPLFAFLSRSQLDLKREDAKAVLALLRARLAGERPWPCVPTVAAHATKYSALQAYAYLGQARAGWHIPDALVMAYDSLVSRDFPRFCRNVKLQLLCGVLQTPHQSSEPLATTAERGRSKSRLEQAARRLGATPSAAWQRLCLQGGAPWSALLVGAAKRAGRFPYMLEALSNLLAGDPTRVARGDGDGAEPDLLLRRFIARRWGVRPVALDAAAAQRGFRSSEELFPAATLLLRLQGWSSAVAWRPLRGAPLSSTAILTT
;
A
#
# COMPACT_ATOMS: atom_id res chain seq x y z
N MET A 1 1.71 -34.52 13.90
CA MET A 1 2.26 -33.14 13.86
C MET A 1 2.37 -32.66 15.28
N THR A 2 3.58 -32.27 15.66
CA THR A 2 4.00 -31.98 17.03
C THR A 2 3.35 -30.69 17.51
N SER A 3 2.79 -30.72 18.72
CA SER A 3 2.35 -29.50 19.42
C SER A 3 3.50 -28.48 19.45
N LEU A 4 3.23 -27.19 19.31
CA LEU A 4 4.23 -26.13 19.53
C LEU A 4 4.67 -26.06 21.00
N TRP A 5 3.94 -26.74 21.89
CA TRP A 5 4.09 -26.67 23.33
C TRP A 5 5.47 -27.06 23.86
N PRO A 6 6.13 -28.15 23.40
CA PRO A 6 7.48 -28.48 23.86
C PRO A 6 8.51 -27.41 23.49
N GLU A 7 8.38 -26.79 22.31
CA GLU A 7 9.28 -25.72 21.87
C GLU A 7 9.02 -24.41 22.62
N LEU A 8 7.76 -24.13 22.95
CA LEU A 8 7.34 -23.00 23.78
C LEU A 8 7.81 -23.14 25.24
N LEU A 9 7.87 -24.38 25.74
CA LEU A 9 8.35 -24.70 27.09
C LEU A 9 9.88 -24.77 27.19
N ALA A 10 10.59 -25.05 26.09
CA ALA A 10 12.05 -25.23 26.09
C ALA A 10 12.86 -23.93 25.90
N ASP A 11 12.21 -22.80 25.60
CA ASP A 11 12.89 -21.52 25.37
C ASP A 11 13.14 -20.76 26.68
N ASP A 12 14.24 -21.13 27.35
CA ASP A 12 14.79 -20.46 28.54
C ASP A 12 15.85 -19.41 28.19
N ASN A 13 15.90 -18.92 26.94
CA ASN A 13 16.92 -17.96 26.54
C ASN A 13 16.84 -16.67 27.37
N PRO A 14 17.97 -16.22 27.95
CA PRO A 14 18.03 -14.94 28.62
C PRO A 14 17.91 -13.81 27.59
N PHE A 15 17.31 -12.70 27.99
CA PHE A 15 17.23 -11.51 27.15
C PHE A 15 18.62 -10.95 26.85
N GLN A 16 18.93 -10.72 25.57
CA GLN A 16 19.96 -9.76 25.21
C GLN A 16 19.29 -8.39 25.08
N ALA A 17 19.46 -7.56 26.10
CA ALA A 17 19.05 -6.16 26.04
C ALA A 17 20.11 -5.37 25.25
N GLY A 18 19.80 -5.01 24.01
CA GLY A 18 20.64 -4.17 23.17
C GLY A 18 19.79 -3.21 22.34
N HIS A 19 20.23 -1.96 22.21
CA HIS A 19 19.67 -0.92 21.31
C HIS A 19 18.13 -0.89 21.18
N ALA A 20 17.41 -0.94 22.30
CA ALA A 20 15.94 -0.94 22.32
C ALA A 20 15.31 -2.06 21.44
N ASN A 21 15.83 -3.29 21.55
CA ASN A 21 15.18 -4.49 21.02
C ASN A 21 15.34 -5.67 22.00
N TRP A 22 14.42 -6.62 21.92
CA TRP A 22 14.40 -7.83 22.75
C TRP A 22 14.47 -9.06 21.84
N ARG A 23 15.68 -9.57 21.61
CA ARG A 23 15.98 -10.70 20.71
C ARG A 23 17.09 -11.58 21.30
N ALA A 24 17.11 -12.86 20.90
CA ALA A 24 18.08 -13.87 21.29
C ALA A 24 19.37 -13.82 20.46
N GLN A 25 19.34 -13.13 19.32
CA GLN A 25 20.48 -12.93 18.42
C GLN A 25 20.60 -11.47 18.01
N SER A 26 21.80 -11.05 17.62
CA SER A 26 22.03 -9.71 17.07
C SER A 26 21.34 -9.53 15.71
N ALA A 27 21.19 -8.28 15.26
CA ALA A 27 20.62 -7.99 13.96
C ALA A 27 21.47 -8.59 12.82
N GLU A 28 22.79 -8.53 12.93
CA GLU A 28 23.75 -9.05 11.96
C GLU A 28 23.68 -10.58 11.86
N GLN A 29 23.59 -11.26 13.01
CA GLN A 29 23.40 -12.71 13.07
C GLN A 29 22.06 -13.12 12.42
N THR A 30 21.00 -12.37 12.74
CA THR A 30 19.68 -12.58 12.15
C THR A 30 19.75 -12.40 10.62
N LEU A 31 20.35 -11.31 10.14
CA LEU A 31 20.52 -10.99 8.71
C LEU A 31 21.30 -12.07 7.96
N ALA A 32 22.43 -12.52 8.53
CA ALA A 32 23.25 -13.57 7.93
C ALA A 32 22.44 -14.87 7.75
N ARG A 33 21.56 -15.19 8.71
CA ARG A 33 20.71 -16.38 8.68
C ARG A 33 19.55 -16.25 7.68
N ILE A 34 18.83 -15.11 7.69
CA ILE A 34 17.60 -14.96 6.91
C ILE A 34 17.82 -14.43 5.49
N GLY A 35 18.98 -13.84 5.19
CA GLY A 35 19.30 -13.29 3.86
C GLY A 35 19.19 -14.31 2.71
N PRO A 36 19.75 -15.54 2.84
CA PRO A 36 19.56 -16.60 1.84
C PRO A 36 18.09 -17.04 1.72
N LEU A 37 17.38 -17.16 2.84
CA LEU A 37 15.97 -17.55 2.87
C LEU A 37 15.09 -16.50 2.19
N ALA A 38 15.39 -15.21 2.39
CA ALA A 38 14.71 -14.11 1.73
C ALA A 38 14.86 -14.17 0.20
N ARG A 39 16.07 -14.50 -0.30
CA ARG A 39 16.28 -14.73 -1.74
C ARG A 39 15.47 -15.91 -2.25
N GLU A 40 15.43 -17.03 -1.53
CA GLU A 40 14.58 -18.19 -1.87
C GLU A 40 13.08 -17.83 -1.82
N ALA A 41 12.67 -16.93 -0.91
CA ALA A 41 11.31 -16.40 -0.82
C ALA A 41 10.93 -15.45 -1.98
N GLY A 42 11.89 -15.12 -2.86
CA GLY A 42 11.72 -14.23 -4.00
C GLY A 42 11.92 -12.76 -3.68
N VAL A 43 12.67 -12.42 -2.62
CA VAL A 43 13.15 -11.04 -2.41
C VAL A 43 14.20 -10.75 -3.47
N THR A 44 13.92 -9.80 -4.36
CA THR A 44 14.83 -9.39 -5.44
C THR A 44 15.71 -8.21 -5.03
N ARG A 45 15.28 -7.40 -4.06
CA ARG A 45 16.03 -6.26 -3.56
C ARG A 45 15.70 -5.96 -2.09
N LEU A 46 16.71 -5.57 -1.33
CA LEU A 46 16.59 -4.97 -0.01
C LEU A 46 17.10 -3.53 -0.12
N ALA A 47 16.18 -2.57 -0.17
CA ALA A 47 16.49 -1.20 -0.49
C ALA A 47 16.45 -0.30 0.74
N ASP A 48 17.38 0.64 0.82
CA ASP A 48 17.40 1.69 1.83
C ASP A 48 16.57 2.87 1.31
N ILE A 49 15.50 3.24 2.03
CA ILE A 49 14.68 4.40 1.67
C ILE A 49 14.88 5.57 2.63
N THR A 50 15.81 5.46 3.58
CA THR A 50 16.07 6.46 4.62
C THR A 50 16.33 7.85 4.04
N GLY A 51 17.15 7.93 2.99
CA GLY A 51 17.52 9.21 2.35
C GLY A 51 16.40 9.92 1.58
N LEU A 52 15.22 9.31 1.47
CA LEU A 52 14.02 9.95 0.90
C LEU A 52 13.30 10.86 1.90
N ASP A 53 13.66 10.80 3.19
CA ASP A 53 13.09 11.64 4.24
C ASP A 53 14.20 12.36 5.01
N TRP A 54 13.96 13.63 5.34
CA TRP A 54 14.89 14.47 6.07
C TRP A 54 14.97 14.12 7.57
N LEU A 55 14.06 13.27 8.07
CA LEU A 55 14.12 12.76 9.45
C LEU A 55 15.33 11.84 9.69
N GLY A 56 15.83 11.17 8.64
CA GLY A 56 17.03 10.32 8.72
C GLY A 56 16.89 9.08 9.60
N LEU A 57 15.66 8.64 9.91
CA LEU A 57 15.41 7.40 10.66
C LEU A 57 15.52 6.17 9.75
N PRO A 58 16.28 5.12 10.13
CA PRO A 58 16.51 3.97 9.26
C PRO A 58 15.24 3.21 8.86
N VAL A 59 14.91 3.22 7.57
CA VAL A 59 13.80 2.45 7.00
C VAL A 59 14.28 1.74 5.75
N PHE A 60 14.14 0.41 5.76
CA PHE A 60 14.43 -0.45 4.62
C PHE A 60 13.15 -1.04 4.04
N GLN A 61 13.20 -1.44 2.78
CA GLN A 61 12.12 -2.14 2.11
C GLN A 61 12.63 -3.44 1.46
N ALA A 62 11.96 -4.55 1.73
CA ALA A 62 12.21 -5.84 1.09
C ALA A 62 11.20 -6.05 -0.04
N VAL A 63 11.70 -6.23 -1.26
CA VAL A 63 10.90 -6.26 -2.49
C VAL A 63 10.70 -7.70 -2.95
N ARG A 64 9.45 -8.19 -2.94
CA ARG A 64 9.01 -9.49 -3.48
C ARG A 64 7.98 -9.26 -4.59
N PRO A 65 8.38 -9.00 -5.85
CA PRO A 65 7.46 -8.60 -6.91
C PRO A 65 6.34 -9.63 -7.18
N ALA A 66 6.67 -10.92 -7.14
CA ALA A 66 5.72 -12.02 -7.32
C ALA A 66 5.04 -12.47 -6.02
N SER A 67 5.04 -11.63 -4.96
CA SER A 67 4.25 -11.86 -3.75
C SER A 67 2.77 -12.12 -4.08
N ARG A 68 2.14 -13.04 -3.35
CA ARG A 68 0.69 -13.30 -3.44
C ARG A 68 -0.15 -12.29 -2.63
N ASN A 69 0.53 -11.37 -1.93
CA ASN A 69 -0.03 -10.28 -1.14
C ASN A 69 0.43 -8.92 -1.70
N ILE A 70 1.17 -8.13 -0.92
CA ILE A 70 1.82 -6.87 -1.33
C ILE A 70 3.26 -7.16 -1.75
N SER A 71 3.77 -6.37 -2.70
CA SER A 71 5.12 -6.55 -3.25
C SER A 71 6.24 -6.03 -2.34
N VAL A 72 5.93 -5.20 -1.35
CA VAL A 72 6.92 -4.50 -0.52
C VAL A 72 6.58 -4.66 0.96
N SER A 73 7.54 -5.16 1.72
CA SER A 73 7.53 -5.22 3.19
C SER A 73 8.50 -4.18 3.75
N LEU A 74 8.13 -3.51 4.84
CA LEU A 74 8.92 -2.41 5.39
C LEU A 74 9.57 -2.78 6.72
N GLY A 75 10.82 -2.37 6.88
CA GLY A 75 11.56 -2.52 8.12
C GLY A 75 11.70 -1.19 8.85
N LYS A 76 11.77 -1.26 10.17
CA LYS A 76 12.06 -0.09 11.02
C LYS A 76 13.03 -0.48 12.13
N GLY A 77 13.93 0.44 12.49
CA GLY A 77 14.90 0.21 13.54
C GLY A 77 15.67 1.48 13.89
N LEU A 78 16.33 1.49 15.06
CA LEU A 78 17.25 2.56 15.45
C LEU A 78 18.59 2.51 14.69
N THR A 79 18.93 1.35 14.11
CA THR A 79 20.10 1.15 13.26
C THR A 79 19.67 0.59 11.89
N PRO A 80 20.50 0.76 10.85
CA PRO A 80 20.27 0.14 9.54
C PRO A 80 20.06 -1.38 9.63
N GLU A 81 20.87 -2.08 10.42
CA GLU A 81 20.84 -3.54 10.52
C GLU A 81 19.53 -4.03 11.14
N LEU A 82 19.02 -3.33 12.17
CA LEU A 82 17.71 -3.62 12.77
C LEU A 82 16.58 -3.42 11.76
N SER A 83 16.66 -2.34 10.98
CA SER A 83 15.67 -2.01 9.96
C SER A 83 15.70 -3.03 8.81
N GLN A 84 16.88 -3.44 8.35
CA GLN A 84 17.06 -4.51 7.36
C GLN A 84 16.48 -5.84 7.87
N ALA A 85 16.80 -6.23 9.10
CA ALA A 85 16.30 -7.47 9.69
C ALA A 85 14.77 -7.46 9.80
N SER A 86 14.20 -6.31 10.22
CA SER A 86 12.75 -6.09 10.26
C SER A 86 12.10 -6.23 8.88
N ALA A 87 12.68 -5.63 7.83
CA ALA A 87 12.12 -5.69 6.47
C ALA A 87 12.12 -7.12 5.91
N LEU A 88 13.24 -7.85 6.09
CA LEU A 88 13.36 -9.23 5.65
C LEU A 88 12.46 -10.17 6.45
N MET A 89 12.36 -10.00 7.77
CA MET A 89 11.48 -10.82 8.61
C MET A 89 10.01 -10.63 8.21
N GLU A 90 9.55 -9.39 8.00
CA GLU A 90 8.18 -9.12 7.54
C GLU A 90 7.91 -9.73 6.15
N ALA A 91 8.89 -9.70 5.24
CA ALA A 91 8.76 -10.34 3.93
C ALA A 91 8.65 -11.88 4.01
N LEU A 92 9.38 -12.49 4.95
CA LEU A 92 9.38 -13.92 5.22
C LEU A 92 8.11 -14.36 5.94
N GLU A 93 7.63 -13.60 6.92
CA GLU A 93 6.32 -13.79 7.55
C GLU A 93 5.21 -13.84 6.50
N CYS A 94 5.16 -12.82 5.63
CA CYS A 94 4.21 -12.77 4.52
C CYS A 94 4.36 -13.99 3.60
N TYR A 95 5.59 -14.38 3.25
CA TYR A 95 5.84 -15.55 2.40
C TYR A 95 5.20 -16.84 2.95
N HIS A 96 5.34 -17.08 4.26
CA HIS A 96 4.78 -18.26 4.92
C HIS A 96 3.26 -18.18 5.00
N ALA A 97 2.70 -17.01 5.33
CA ALA A 97 1.24 -16.83 5.40
C ALA A 97 0.55 -16.94 4.02
N GLU A 98 1.22 -16.53 2.94
CA GLU A 98 0.77 -16.76 1.55
C GLU A 98 0.72 -18.25 1.14
N ARG A 99 1.38 -19.11 1.93
CA ARG A 99 1.57 -20.54 1.69
C ARG A 99 1.20 -21.35 2.94
N ALA A 100 0.16 -20.90 3.64
CA ALA A 100 -0.33 -21.57 4.84
C ALA A 100 -0.46 -23.09 4.62
N PRO A 101 -0.15 -23.91 5.64
CA PRO A 101 -0.16 -25.37 5.53
C PRO A 101 -1.46 -25.95 4.97
N LEU A 102 -1.39 -27.23 4.56
CA LEU A 102 -2.59 -27.97 4.21
C LEU A 102 -3.57 -28.00 5.39
N SER A 103 -4.85 -27.90 5.06
CA SER A 103 -5.93 -27.90 6.05
C SER A 103 -5.90 -29.25 6.79
N ALA A 104 -5.93 -29.20 8.12
CA ALA A 104 -5.95 -30.41 8.96
C ALA A 104 -7.30 -31.13 8.84
N ILE A 105 -8.39 -30.36 8.78
CA ILE A 105 -9.75 -30.84 8.59
C ILE A 105 -10.56 -29.83 7.77
N SER A 106 -11.53 -30.32 7.01
CA SER A 106 -12.58 -29.52 6.38
C SER A 106 -13.93 -29.93 6.99
N ALA A 107 -14.53 -29.05 7.78
CA ALA A 107 -15.74 -29.35 8.54
C ALA A 107 -16.55 -28.07 8.84
N PRO A 108 -17.87 -28.16 9.00
CA PRO A 108 -18.66 -27.03 9.47
C PRO A 108 -18.30 -26.68 10.93
N PRO A 109 -18.30 -25.39 11.31
CA PRO A 109 -18.09 -24.96 12.69
C PRO A 109 -18.96 -25.66 13.72
N SER A 110 -20.22 -25.94 13.38
CA SER A 110 -21.16 -26.64 14.26
C SER A 110 -20.67 -28.02 14.68
N ALA A 111 -19.88 -28.70 13.84
CA ALA A 111 -19.29 -30.01 14.15
C ALA A 111 -18.05 -29.94 15.08
N LEU A 112 -17.41 -28.78 15.22
CA LEU A 112 -16.16 -28.62 15.99
C LEU A 112 -16.35 -27.85 17.31
N THR A 113 -17.58 -27.54 17.71
CA THR A 113 -17.88 -26.60 18.81
C THR A 113 -17.16 -26.96 20.13
N SER A 114 -17.07 -28.25 20.48
CA SER A 114 -16.36 -28.72 21.68
C SER A 114 -14.83 -28.62 21.60
N GLU A 115 -14.26 -28.68 20.39
CA GLU A 115 -12.82 -28.68 20.15
C GLU A 115 -12.24 -27.27 20.00
N LEU A 116 -13.06 -26.30 19.55
CA LEU A 116 -12.61 -24.92 19.36
C LEU A 116 -12.31 -24.24 20.70
N GLY A 117 -13.19 -24.36 21.70
CA GLY A 117 -13.04 -23.67 22.98
C GLY A 117 -13.31 -22.16 22.93
N TYR A 118 -13.81 -21.65 21.81
CA TYR A 118 -14.19 -20.24 21.62
C TYR A 118 -15.36 -20.13 20.61
N PRO A 119 -16.21 -19.08 20.71
CA PRO A 119 -17.23 -18.81 19.71
C PRO A 119 -16.64 -18.13 18.48
N LEU A 120 -17.10 -18.49 17.28
CA LEU A 120 -16.60 -17.91 16.03
C LEU A 120 -16.76 -16.38 15.95
N GLN A 121 -17.79 -15.82 16.58
CA GLN A 121 -18.06 -14.38 16.60
C GLN A 121 -17.01 -13.60 17.40
N ALA A 122 -16.25 -14.27 18.27
CA ALA A 122 -15.16 -13.65 19.01
C ALA A 122 -13.87 -13.55 18.16
N LEU A 123 -13.82 -14.14 16.96
CA LEU A 123 -12.62 -14.03 16.13
C LEU A 123 -12.45 -12.59 15.58
N PRO A 124 -11.22 -12.05 15.57
CA PRO A 124 -10.94 -10.66 15.18
C PRO A 124 -11.28 -10.32 13.71
N GLY A 125 -11.44 -11.33 12.86
CA GLY A 125 -11.83 -11.19 11.45
C GLY A 125 -13.34 -11.12 11.19
N VAL A 126 -14.17 -11.13 12.24
CA VAL A 126 -15.63 -11.05 12.15
C VAL A 126 -16.08 -9.62 12.46
N ASP A 127 -16.85 -9.01 11.55
CA ASP A 127 -17.52 -7.73 11.82
C ASP A 127 -18.70 -7.96 12.78
N PRO A 128 -18.69 -7.40 14.01
CA PRO A 128 -19.81 -7.55 14.95
C PRO A 128 -21.12 -6.92 14.44
N SER A 129 -21.01 -5.95 13.51
CA SER A 129 -22.14 -5.34 12.81
C SER A 129 -22.49 -6.01 11.49
N GLY A 130 -21.67 -6.97 11.06
CA GLY A 130 -21.85 -7.80 9.87
C GLY A 130 -22.59 -9.11 10.16
N PRO A 131 -22.81 -9.94 9.13
CA PRO A 131 -23.45 -11.23 9.27
C PRO A 131 -22.49 -12.15 10.01
N ALA A 132 -23.04 -12.83 11.00
CA ALA A 132 -22.33 -13.86 11.73
C ALA A 132 -21.76 -14.92 10.75
N PRO A 133 -20.63 -15.55 11.09
CA PRO A 133 -20.15 -16.74 10.40
C PRO A 133 -21.26 -17.80 10.30
N LEU A 134 -21.35 -18.44 9.15
CA LEU A 134 -22.33 -19.48 8.86
C LEU A 134 -21.89 -20.77 9.59
N PRO A 135 -22.66 -21.27 10.57
CA PRO A 135 -22.22 -22.37 11.43
C PRO A 135 -22.16 -23.71 10.71
N ASP A 136 -22.93 -23.88 9.63
CA ASP A 136 -23.01 -25.13 8.86
C ASP A 136 -22.29 -25.05 7.51
N CYS A 137 -21.65 -23.92 7.21
CA CYS A 137 -20.80 -23.79 6.04
C CYS A 137 -19.45 -24.43 6.35
N ALA A 138 -19.08 -25.46 5.60
CA ALA A 138 -17.77 -26.10 5.74
C ALA A 138 -16.64 -25.07 5.62
N LEU A 139 -15.68 -25.16 6.54
CA LEU A 139 -14.47 -24.37 6.59
C LEU A 139 -13.26 -25.29 6.59
N ASP A 140 -12.17 -24.78 6.04
CA ASP A 140 -10.86 -25.38 6.18
C ASP A 140 -10.20 -24.88 7.48
N TRP A 141 -9.70 -25.81 8.27
CA TRP A 141 -9.14 -25.55 9.59
C TRP A 141 -7.66 -25.90 9.63
N LEU A 142 -6.86 -25.04 10.27
CA LEU A 142 -5.47 -25.31 10.63
C LEU A 142 -5.42 -25.75 12.08
N THR A 143 -4.50 -26.67 12.41
CA THR A 143 -4.20 -27.01 13.80
C THR A 143 -3.62 -25.79 14.51
N ALA A 144 -4.15 -25.49 15.68
CA ALA A 144 -3.67 -24.43 16.56
C ALA A 144 -3.28 -25.02 17.92
N THR A 145 -2.32 -24.39 18.59
CA THR A 145 -1.93 -24.74 19.95
C THR A 145 -2.49 -23.69 20.91
N ASN A 146 -3.18 -24.12 21.96
CA ASN A 146 -3.58 -23.23 23.05
C ASN A 146 -2.35 -22.81 23.87
N LEU A 147 -2.11 -21.51 24.00
CA LEU A 147 -0.88 -20.96 24.58
C LEU A 147 -0.81 -21.02 26.11
N LEU A 148 -1.89 -21.45 26.78
CA LEU A 148 -1.92 -21.60 28.24
C LEU A 148 -2.00 -23.07 28.67
N THR A 149 -2.65 -23.92 27.88
CA THR A 149 -2.83 -25.34 28.21
C THR A 149 -1.95 -26.28 27.39
N GLY A 150 -1.45 -25.85 26.23
CA GLY A 150 -0.72 -26.69 25.28
C GLY A 150 -1.58 -27.68 24.50
N HIS A 151 -2.89 -27.71 24.76
CA HIS A 151 -3.83 -28.60 24.08
C HIS A 151 -4.05 -28.14 22.63
N GLY A 152 -4.37 -29.11 21.77
CA GLY A 152 -4.75 -28.84 20.39
C GLY A 152 -6.11 -28.15 20.30
N SER A 153 -6.21 -27.18 19.39
CA SER A 153 -7.43 -26.50 18.95
C SER A 153 -7.32 -26.28 17.43
N TYR A 154 -8.22 -25.48 16.87
CA TYR A 154 -8.20 -25.12 15.45
C TYR A 154 -8.36 -23.63 15.25
N ALA A 155 -7.84 -23.12 14.14
CA ALA A 155 -8.13 -21.78 13.63
C ALA A 155 -8.59 -21.86 12.16
N PRO A 156 -9.55 -21.04 11.71
CA PRO A 156 -9.94 -21.03 10.31
C PRO A 156 -8.75 -20.68 9.42
N LYS A 157 -8.47 -21.52 8.41
CA LYS A 157 -7.38 -21.28 7.45
C LYS A 157 -7.52 -19.94 6.75
N GLU A 158 -8.76 -19.54 6.45
CA GLU A 158 -9.07 -18.26 5.83
C GLU A 158 -8.62 -17.05 6.67
N LEU A 159 -8.59 -17.17 8.01
CA LEU A 159 -8.10 -16.12 8.90
C LEU A 159 -6.56 -16.03 8.88
N CYS A 160 -5.88 -17.18 8.80
CA CYS A 160 -4.43 -17.30 8.91
C CYS A 160 -3.68 -17.30 7.56
N CYS A 161 -4.40 -17.29 6.43
CA CYS A 161 -3.82 -17.33 5.10
C CYS A 161 -3.89 -15.96 4.41
N LEU A 162 -2.73 -15.45 3.98
CA LEU A 162 -2.61 -14.16 3.29
C LEU A 162 -2.38 -14.32 1.78
N ASP A 163 -2.85 -15.42 1.19
CA ASP A 163 -2.93 -15.55 -0.26
C ASP A 163 -4.07 -14.65 -0.77
N PHE A 164 -3.71 -13.44 -1.17
CA PHE A 164 -4.67 -12.47 -1.69
C PHE A 164 -4.82 -12.52 -3.21
N ARG A 165 -4.34 -13.59 -3.86
CA ARG A 165 -4.65 -13.84 -5.26
C ARG A 165 -6.15 -13.93 -5.44
N VAL A 166 -6.60 -13.28 -6.50
CA VAL A 166 -8.00 -13.33 -6.92
C VAL A 166 -8.26 -14.70 -7.54
N HIS A 167 -8.86 -15.59 -6.77
CA HIS A 167 -9.37 -16.87 -7.25
C HIS A 167 -10.87 -16.73 -7.57
N LEU A 168 -11.26 -17.10 -8.80
CA LEU A 168 -12.66 -17.19 -9.18
C LEU A 168 -13.18 -18.56 -8.74
N GLY A 169 -13.75 -18.60 -7.54
CA GLY A 169 -14.27 -19.82 -6.93
C GLY A 169 -15.52 -19.55 -6.09
N ALA A 170 -16.26 -20.61 -5.79
CA ALA A 170 -17.55 -20.55 -5.10
C ALA A 170 -17.47 -20.27 -3.58
N ALA A 171 -16.26 -20.12 -3.01
CA ALA A 171 -16.08 -19.88 -1.59
C ALA A 171 -16.49 -18.44 -1.25
N VAL A 172 -17.47 -18.29 -0.37
CA VAL A 172 -17.86 -16.99 0.18
C VAL A 172 -17.00 -16.75 1.42
N PRO A 173 -16.08 -15.77 1.40
CA PRO A 173 -15.19 -15.52 2.52
C PRO A 173 -15.99 -15.34 3.80
N GLN A 174 -15.61 -16.07 4.84
CA GLN A 174 -16.22 -15.99 6.15
C GLN A 174 -15.56 -14.98 7.09
N PHE A 175 -14.30 -14.65 6.84
CA PHE A 175 -13.47 -13.80 7.70
C PHE A 175 -12.69 -12.79 6.86
N ALA A 176 -12.46 -11.60 7.43
CA ALA A 176 -11.53 -10.65 6.83
C ALA A 176 -10.10 -11.05 7.17
N ALA A 177 -9.39 -11.66 6.21
CA ALA A 177 -7.98 -11.99 6.36
C ALA A 177 -7.12 -10.72 6.51
N THR A 178 -6.35 -10.65 7.60
CA THR A 178 -5.39 -9.58 7.91
C THR A 178 -4.10 -10.20 8.45
N SER A 179 -2.99 -9.46 8.43
CA SER A 179 -1.73 -9.90 9.03
C SER A 179 -1.72 -9.79 10.57
N ASN A 180 -2.83 -9.39 11.20
CA ASN A 180 -2.87 -9.15 12.64
C ASN A 180 -2.55 -10.45 13.41
N GLY A 181 -1.44 -10.46 14.15
CA GLY A 181 -0.97 -11.61 14.90
C GLY A 181 -0.01 -12.53 14.14
N LEU A 182 0.31 -12.21 12.87
CA LEU A 182 1.37 -12.89 12.12
C LEU A 182 2.73 -12.37 12.61
N ALA A 183 3.63 -13.27 12.96
CA ALA A 183 4.97 -12.87 13.40
C ALA A 183 6.02 -13.95 13.17
N GLY A 184 7.23 -13.52 12.88
CA GLY A 184 8.44 -14.31 12.78
C GLY A 184 9.42 -13.92 13.88
N GLY A 185 10.34 -14.82 14.20
CA GLY A 185 11.31 -14.60 15.26
C GLY A 185 12.55 -15.45 15.10
N ASN A 186 13.58 -15.15 15.91
CA ASN A 186 14.74 -16.03 15.99
C ASN A 186 14.42 -17.36 16.66
N THR A 187 13.43 -17.33 17.57
CA THR A 187 12.85 -18.46 18.27
C THR A 187 11.31 -18.39 18.20
N PHE A 188 10.65 -19.49 18.56
CA PHE A 188 9.18 -19.50 18.68
C PHE A 188 8.69 -18.53 19.76
N ALA A 189 9.38 -18.40 20.89
CA ALA A 189 8.97 -17.49 21.95
C ALA A 189 9.00 -16.02 21.51
N GLU A 190 10.00 -15.61 20.71
CA GLU A 190 10.04 -14.28 20.10
C GLU A 190 8.87 -14.04 19.15
N ALA A 191 8.63 -14.99 18.24
CA ALA A 191 7.56 -14.89 17.26
C ALA A 191 6.19 -14.79 17.96
N LEU A 192 5.95 -15.63 18.97
CA LEU A 192 4.73 -15.61 19.79
C LEU A 192 4.57 -14.30 20.56
N LEU A 193 5.63 -13.83 21.23
CA LEU A 193 5.59 -12.57 21.96
C LEU A 193 5.24 -11.41 21.02
N HIS A 194 5.86 -11.35 19.85
CA HIS A 194 5.59 -10.32 18.87
C HIS A 194 4.14 -10.38 18.37
N GLY A 195 3.65 -11.57 17.98
CA GLY A 195 2.28 -11.75 17.49
C GLY A 195 1.24 -11.41 18.56
N LEU A 196 1.45 -11.80 19.82
CA LEU A 196 0.55 -11.44 20.92
C LEU A 196 0.56 -9.93 21.21
N CYS A 197 1.74 -9.28 21.18
CA CYS A 197 1.83 -7.83 21.36
C CYS A 197 1.10 -7.08 20.25
N GLU A 198 1.19 -7.53 19.00
CA GLU A 198 0.44 -6.90 17.90
C GLU A 198 -1.07 -7.02 18.12
N LEU A 199 -1.56 -8.19 18.52
CA LEU A 199 -3.00 -8.38 18.83
C LEU A 199 -3.47 -7.42 19.93
N VAL A 200 -2.69 -7.29 21.02
CA VAL A 200 -2.99 -6.36 22.12
C VAL A 200 -2.92 -4.90 21.67
N GLU A 201 -1.96 -4.55 20.82
CA GLU A 201 -1.86 -3.22 20.22
C GLU A 201 -3.15 -2.86 19.48
N ARG A 202 -3.57 -3.73 18.56
CA ARG A 202 -4.77 -3.51 17.73
C ARG A 202 -6.03 -3.36 18.57
N ASP A 203 -6.16 -4.15 19.64
CA ASP A 203 -7.25 -4.04 20.60
C ASP A 203 -7.24 -2.70 21.36
N CYS A 204 -6.07 -2.30 21.87
CA CYS A 204 -5.89 -1.03 22.57
C CYS A 204 -6.27 0.17 21.67
N LEU A 205 -5.83 0.17 20.40
CA LEU A 205 -6.17 1.22 19.45
C LEU A 205 -7.66 1.22 19.08
N HIS A 206 -8.28 0.04 18.96
CA HIS A 206 -9.72 -0.08 18.72
C HIS A 206 -10.53 0.49 19.89
N SER A 207 -10.20 0.09 21.12
CA SER A 207 -10.85 0.62 22.33
C SER A 207 -10.66 2.13 22.46
N ALA A 208 -9.47 2.64 22.17
CA ALA A 208 -9.17 4.07 22.23
C ALA A 208 -9.97 4.90 21.22
N ALA A 209 -10.35 4.34 20.07
CA ALA A 209 -11.11 5.04 19.04
C ALA A 209 -12.49 5.52 19.54
N ALA A 210 -13.10 4.83 20.51
CA ALA A 210 -14.36 5.24 21.13
C ALA A 210 -14.23 6.48 22.05
N HIS A 211 -13.03 6.70 22.60
CA HIS A 211 -12.75 7.78 23.55
C HIS A 211 -12.00 8.97 22.92
N GLY A 212 -11.53 8.83 21.68
CA GLY A 212 -10.84 9.88 20.95
C GLY A 212 -9.48 10.26 21.55
N LEU A 213 -9.14 11.55 21.47
CA LEU A 213 -7.88 12.12 21.96
C LEU A 213 -8.01 12.55 23.43
N ASP A 214 -8.07 11.56 24.34
CA ASP A 214 -8.08 11.79 25.79
C ASP A 214 -6.76 12.44 26.25
N ARG A 215 -6.87 13.66 26.81
CA ARG A 215 -5.71 14.48 27.18
C ARG A 215 -5.01 14.01 28.43
N GLU A 216 -5.72 13.40 29.37
CA GLU A 216 -5.12 12.86 30.59
C GLU A 216 -4.16 11.70 30.28
N ARG A 217 -4.28 11.11 29.08
CA ARG A 217 -3.41 10.06 28.56
C ARG A 217 -2.28 10.57 27.66
N LEU A 218 -2.15 11.89 27.47
CA LEU A 218 -1.03 12.47 26.73
C LEU A 218 0.24 12.34 27.58
N VAL A 219 1.23 11.63 27.06
CA VAL A 219 2.50 11.37 27.73
C VAL A 219 3.32 12.66 27.79
N ASP A 220 3.84 12.97 28.97
CA ASP A 220 4.85 14.02 29.12
C ASP A 220 6.20 13.53 28.61
N LEU A 221 6.70 14.11 27.52
CA LEU A 221 7.93 13.63 26.87
C LEU A 221 9.17 13.81 27.77
N ASP A 222 9.13 14.78 28.69
CA ASP A 222 10.20 15.01 29.67
C ASP A 222 10.28 13.90 30.74
N SER A 223 9.24 13.06 30.85
CA SER A 223 9.22 11.90 31.76
C SER A 223 9.88 10.64 31.18
N ILE A 224 10.37 10.68 29.93
CA ILE A 224 11.04 9.56 29.28
C ILE A 224 12.45 9.39 29.87
N SER A 225 12.69 8.27 30.56
CA SER A 225 13.90 8.06 31.35
C SER A 225 15.02 7.29 30.64
N THR A 226 14.76 6.62 29.50
CA THR A 226 15.79 5.83 28.80
C THR A 226 16.51 6.63 27.72
N VAL A 227 17.84 6.46 27.66
CA VAL A 227 18.73 7.20 26.74
C VAL A 227 18.28 7.08 25.28
N HIS A 228 17.96 5.86 24.80
CA HIS A 228 17.60 5.65 23.40
C HIS A 228 16.26 6.29 23.02
N ALA A 229 15.24 6.20 23.89
CA ALA A 229 13.93 6.78 23.64
C ALA A 229 13.98 8.32 23.71
N ALA A 230 14.71 8.87 24.69
CA ALA A 230 14.95 10.30 24.81
C ALA A 230 15.70 10.84 23.58
N GLN A 231 16.80 10.20 23.17
CA GLN A 231 17.56 10.59 21.97
C GLN A 231 16.73 10.59 20.68
N LEU A 232 15.83 9.60 20.53
CA LEU A 232 14.91 9.53 19.39
C LEU A 232 13.94 10.72 19.39
N VAL A 233 13.32 11.02 20.53
CA VAL A 233 12.37 12.14 20.68
C VAL A 233 13.06 13.50 20.49
N ASP A 234 14.23 13.68 21.10
CA ASP A 234 15.04 14.90 20.98
C ASP A 234 15.55 15.10 19.56
N GLY A 235 15.93 14.02 18.88
CA GLY A 235 16.35 14.03 17.47
C GLY A 235 15.24 14.57 16.56
N LEU A 236 14.03 14.00 16.68
CA LEU A 236 12.86 14.44 15.90
C LEU A 236 12.50 15.90 16.18
N THR A 237 12.54 16.30 17.46
CA THR A 237 12.22 17.67 17.87
C THR A 237 13.24 18.67 17.30
N ARG A 238 14.54 18.36 17.35
CA ARG A 238 15.61 19.20 16.77
C ARG A 238 15.49 19.36 15.26
N GLN A 239 14.96 18.36 14.56
CA GLN A 239 14.72 18.44 13.11
C GLN A 239 13.43 19.21 12.76
N GLY A 240 12.67 19.68 13.75
CA GLY A 240 11.46 20.49 13.55
C GLY A 240 10.17 19.67 13.47
N ALA A 241 10.20 18.36 13.72
CA ALA A 241 9.00 17.55 13.82
C ALA A 241 8.32 17.73 15.18
N LYS A 242 6.98 17.75 15.21
CA LYS A 242 6.19 17.80 16.43
C LYS A 242 5.69 16.40 16.76
N LEU A 243 5.95 15.93 17.97
CA LEU A 243 5.55 14.61 18.43
C LEU A 243 4.53 14.70 19.57
N ALA A 244 3.43 13.96 19.47
CA ALA A 244 2.50 13.72 20.56
C ALA A 244 2.34 12.22 20.76
N VAL A 245 2.44 11.73 22.00
CA VAL A 245 2.30 10.30 22.31
C VAL A 245 1.18 10.12 23.34
N PHE A 246 0.26 9.21 23.06
CA PHE A 246 -0.82 8.85 23.98
C PHE A 246 -0.61 7.46 24.56
N ASP A 247 -0.79 7.31 25.87
CA ASP A 247 -0.85 6.01 26.53
C ASP A 247 -2.23 5.35 26.28
N ARG A 248 -2.21 4.32 25.43
CA ARG A 248 -3.40 3.53 25.06
C ARG A 248 -3.48 2.20 25.81
N THR A 249 -2.68 2.01 26.85
CA THR A 249 -2.69 0.79 27.67
C THR A 249 -4.11 0.51 28.18
N SER A 250 -4.64 -0.65 27.80
CA SER A 250 -5.96 -1.14 28.19
C SER A 250 -5.91 -1.91 29.52
N SER A 251 -7.05 -2.48 29.94
CA SER A 251 -7.14 -3.35 31.12
C SER A 251 -6.30 -4.63 31.03
N ILE A 252 -5.81 -5.00 29.84
CA ILE A 252 -4.83 -6.09 29.66
C ILE A 252 -3.53 -5.74 30.43
N GLY A 253 -3.20 -4.44 30.50
CA GLY A 253 -2.08 -3.93 31.28
C GLY A 253 -0.71 -4.20 30.66
N VAL A 254 -0.65 -4.47 29.35
CA VAL A 254 0.60 -4.46 28.57
C VAL A 254 0.74 -3.05 27.96
N PRO A 255 1.87 -2.36 28.19
CA PRO A 255 2.09 -1.02 27.66
C PRO A 255 1.81 -0.91 26.15
N CYS A 256 0.98 0.05 25.77
CA CYS A 256 0.66 0.35 24.38
C CYS A 256 0.64 1.87 24.17
N TYR A 257 1.45 2.36 23.23
CA TYR A 257 1.54 3.77 22.90
C TYR A 257 1.06 4.04 21.48
N ASP A 258 0.49 5.23 21.28
CA ASP A 258 0.00 5.75 20.01
C ASP A 258 0.65 7.11 19.75
N ALA A 259 1.60 7.14 18.82
CA ALA A 259 2.45 8.27 18.48
C ALA A 259 1.92 8.98 17.23
N TYR A 260 1.87 10.30 17.31
CA TYR A 260 1.46 11.20 16.24
C TYR A 260 2.62 12.14 15.91
N LEU A 261 3.27 11.88 14.78
CA LEU A 261 4.37 12.66 14.25
C LEU A 261 3.83 13.66 13.22
N THR A 262 3.97 14.96 13.49
CA THR A 262 3.47 16.03 12.62
C THR A 262 4.62 16.86 12.08
N THR A 263 4.65 17.00 10.77
CA THR A 263 5.61 17.81 10.03
C THR A 263 4.88 18.82 9.15
N GLU A 264 5.54 19.92 8.81
CA GLU A 264 4.93 21.00 8.02
C GLU A 264 4.59 20.57 6.58
N ASP A 265 5.42 19.70 6.00
CA ASP A 265 5.36 19.28 4.59
C ASP A 265 4.26 18.24 4.26
N LEU A 266 4.07 17.22 5.10
CA LEU A 266 3.17 16.09 4.84
C LEU A 266 2.06 15.92 5.88
N GLY A 267 2.02 16.76 6.92
CA GLY A 267 1.03 16.70 7.99
C GLY A 267 1.33 15.62 9.02
N THR A 268 0.28 14.96 9.53
CA THR A 268 0.40 14.01 10.65
C THR A 268 0.42 12.55 10.21
N PHE A 269 1.40 11.81 10.71
CA PHE A 269 1.51 10.35 10.64
C PHE A 269 1.33 9.72 12.01
N ARG A 270 0.61 8.60 12.04
CA ARG A 270 0.32 7.84 13.25
C ARG A 270 1.12 6.55 13.24
N GLY A 271 1.66 6.17 14.39
CA GLY A 271 2.28 4.86 14.62
C GLY A 271 1.94 4.34 15.99
N ALA A 272 1.85 3.03 16.15
CA ALA A 272 1.55 2.40 17.42
C ALA A 272 2.63 1.39 17.81
N GLY A 273 2.70 1.07 19.09
CA GLY A 273 3.64 0.09 19.58
C GLY A 273 3.17 -0.48 20.90
N CYS A 274 3.13 -1.80 20.99
CA CYS A 274 2.83 -2.53 22.21
C CYS A 274 3.98 -3.48 22.56
N HIS A 275 4.35 -3.49 23.84
CA HIS A 275 5.36 -4.40 24.38
C HIS A 275 5.27 -4.43 25.91
N PRO A 276 5.61 -5.55 26.59
CA PRO A 276 5.67 -5.60 28.07
C PRO A 276 6.67 -4.61 28.69
N ASP A 277 7.70 -4.23 27.94
CA ASP A 277 8.60 -3.11 28.24
C ASP A 277 8.03 -1.82 27.62
N ALA A 278 7.75 -0.83 28.47
CA ALA A 278 7.14 0.43 28.06
C ALA A 278 8.03 1.27 27.14
N HIS A 279 9.36 1.23 27.29
CA HIS A 279 10.27 1.97 26.40
C HIS A 279 10.32 1.34 25.02
N LEU A 280 10.33 0.01 24.94
CA LEU A 280 10.24 -0.69 23.66
C LEU A 280 8.91 -0.39 22.96
N ALA A 281 7.80 -0.37 23.70
CA ALA A 281 6.49 0.01 23.17
C ALA A 281 6.51 1.45 22.60
N LEU A 282 7.11 2.40 23.32
CA LEU A 282 7.25 3.80 22.89
C LEU A 282 8.11 3.93 21.63
N VAL A 283 9.31 3.33 21.63
CA VAL A 283 10.23 3.38 20.48
C VAL A 283 9.57 2.78 19.24
N ARG A 284 8.87 1.66 19.37
CA ARG A 284 8.10 1.05 18.27
C ARG A 284 7.03 2.00 17.72
N ALA A 285 6.27 2.66 18.59
CA ALA A 285 5.22 3.59 18.18
C ALA A 285 5.79 4.77 17.38
N VAL A 286 6.88 5.37 17.87
CA VAL A 286 7.54 6.50 17.18
C VAL A 286 8.14 6.05 15.85
N LEU A 287 8.88 4.94 15.82
CA LEU A 287 9.45 4.41 14.58
C LEU A 287 8.38 4.00 13.56
N GLU A 288 7.23 3.49 13.99
CA GLU A 288 6.12 3.16 13.08
C GLU A 288 5.50 4.40 12.44
N SER A 289 5.44 5.53 13.16
CA SER A 289 4.96 6.79 12.61
C SER A 289 5.89 7.33 11.51
N ALA A 290 7.21 7.23 11.72
CA ALA A 290 8.22 7.59 10.73
C ALA A 290 8.25 6.61 9.54
N GLN A 291 8.11 5.31 9.78
CA GLN A 291 7.99 4.29 8.74
C GLN A 291 6.77 4.55 7.84
N GLY A 292 5.61 4.90 8.42
CA GLY A 292 4.41 5.24 7.65
C GLY A 292 4.58 6.48 6.77
N ARG A 293 5.37 7.45 7.23
CA ARG A 293 5.77 8.63 6.45
C ARG A 293 6.65 8.25 5.27
N LEU A 294 7.72 7.50 5.52
CA LEU A 294 8.64 7.03 4.48
C LEU A 294 7.98 6.09 3.47
N ALA A 295 7.04 5.24 3.91
CA ALA A 295 6.22 4.42 3.03
C ALA A 295 5.45 5.26 2.01
N GLN A 296 4.87 6.39 2.45
CA GLN A 296 4.20 7.33 1.57
C GLN A 296 5.18 8.06 0.67
N LEU A 297 6.34 8.51 1.16
CA LEU A 297 7.33 9.18 0.33
C LEU A 297 7.84 8.28 -0.80
N ALA A 298 8.18 7.03 -0.49
CA ALA A 298 8.63 6.04 -1.48
C ALA A 298 7.50 5.60 -2.44
N GLY A 299 6.25 5.55 -1.96
CA GLY A 299 5.06 5.32 -2.78
C GLY A 299 5.00 3.97 -3.51
N SER A 300 5.78 2.98 -3.06
CA SER A 300 5.97 1.70 -3.77
C SER A 300 5.06 0.56 -3.27
N ARG A 301 4.23 0.79 -2.24
CA ARG A 301 3.31 -0.24 -1.72
C ARG A 301 2.03 -0.36 -2.55
N ASP A 302 1.61 -1.60 -2.78
CA ASP A 302 0.42 -1.91 -3.60
C ASP A 302 -0.91 -1.42 -2.98
N ASP A 303 -0.96 -1.26 -1.66
CA ASP A 303 -2.12 -0.80 -0.89
C ASP A 303 -2.21 0.73 -0.78
N LEU A 304 -1.16 1.47 -1.16
CA LEU A 304 -1.19 2.93 -1.20
C LEU A 304 -2.03 3.43 -2.38
N GLN A 305 -2.99 4.30 -2.06
CA GLN A 305 -3.86 4.97 -3.01
C GLN A 305 -3.47 6.44 -3.13
N ARG A 306 -3.73 7.06 -4.29
CA ARG A 306 -3.43 8.50 -4.48
C ARG A 306 -4.12 9.42 -3.47
N ALA A 307 -5.26 9.01 -2.92
CA ALA A 307 -5.95 9.75 -1.86
C ALA A 307 -5.13 9.88 -0.57
N ALA A 308 -4.15 8.99 -0.33
CA ALA A 308 -3.28 9.04 0.85
C ALA A 308 -2.33 10.25 0.86
N TYR A 309 -2.13 10.91 -0.29
CA TYR A 309 -1.26 12.07 -0.50
C TYR A 309 -1.99 13.41 -0.38
N ALA A 310 -3.29 13.40 -0.07
CA ALA A 310 -3.96 14.62 0.35
C ALA A 310 -3.41 15.06 1.72
N PRO A 311 -3.28 16.38 1.99
CA PRO A 311 -2.79 16.88 3.27
C PRO A 311 -3.53 16.25 4.45
N ARG A 312 -2.77 15.66 5.38
CA ARG A 312 -3.33 15.03 6.59
C ARG A 312 -3.39 16.06 7.71
N HIS A 313 -4.53 16.71 7.85
CA HIS A 313 -4.79 17.56 9.00
C HIS A 313 -5.35 16.71 10.14
N ALA A 314 -4.55 16.49 11.18
CA ALA A 314 -5.06 15.95 12.43
C ALA A 314 -5.70 17.10 13.25
N ALA A 315 -6.90 17.52 12.82
CA ALA A 315 -7.71 18.46 13.57
C ALA A 315 -7.88 17.94 15.00
N GLY A 316 -7.62 18.79 15.98
CA GLY A 316 -7.79 18.45 17.38
C GLY A 316 -6.52 18.05 18.12
N ILE A 317 -5.47 17.45 17.50
CA ILE A 317 -4.27 16.99 18.24
C ILE A 317 -3.54 18.14 18.92
N TRP A 318 -3.40 19.27 18.21
CA TRP A 318 -2.63 20.42 18.66
C TRP A 318 -3.49 21.57 19.21
N SER A 319 -4.81 21.39 19.34
CA SER A 319 -5.71 22.42 19.87
C SER A 319 -5.90 22.31 21.38
N GLY A 320 -5.74 23.42 22.11
CA GLY A 320 -6.04 23.55 23.54
C GLY A 320 -4.81 23.67 24.45
N ALA A 321 -4.98 24.25 25.65
CA ALA A 321 -3.94 24.30 26.67
C ALA A 321 -3.67 22.90 27.24
N HIS A 322 -2.40 22.47 27.29
CA HIS A 322 -1.97 21.17 27.81
C HIS A 322 -2.11 21.08 29.35
N ARG A 323 -3.34 21.13 29.89
CA ARG A 323 -3.60 20.81 31.29
C ARG A 323 -3.95 19.31 31.38
N GLY A 324 -3.18 18.57 32.18
CA GLY A 324 -3.29 17.11 32.32
C GLY A 324 -2.38 16.38 31.31
N ARG A 325 -1.17 16.00 31.76
CA ARG A 325 -0.30 15.02 31.09
C ARG A 325 -0.05 13.88 32.06
N CYS A 326 0.12 12.67 31.56
CA CYS A 326 0.57 11.55 32.37
C CYS A 326 2.08 11.37 32.23
N SER A 327 2.75 11.02 33.32
CA SER A 327 4.11 10.49 33.22
C SER A 327 4.09 9.19 32.41
N MET A 328 5.17 8.94 31.68
CA MET A 328 5.40 7.65 31.06
C MET A 328 5.29 6.56 32.13
N ARG A 329 4.59 5.46 31.81
CA ARG A 329 4.50 4.32 32.71
C ARG A 329 5.91 3.85 33.03
N GLU A 330 6.28 3.91 34.30
CA GLU A 330 7.43 3.17 34.81
C GLU A 330 7.18 1.67 34.65
N HIS A 331 8.25 0.88 34.62
CA HIS A 331 8.19 -0.58 34.48
C HIS A 331 7.46 -1.20 35.69
N SER A 332 6.13 -1.11 35.74
CA SER A 332 5.38 -1.49 36.93
C SER A 332 5.24 -3.01 37.09
N ARG A 333 5.80 -3.79 36.16
CA ARG A 333 5.82 -5.25 36.20
C ARG A 333 7.27 -5.73 36.17
N THR A 334 7.66 -6.47 37.21
CA THR A 334 8.84 -7.35 37.14
C THR A 334 8.58 -8.36 36.03
N LEU A 335 9.24 -8.19 34.89
CA LEU A 335 9.12 -9.12 33.79
C LEU A 335 9.73 -10.47 34.20
N PRO A 336 9.10 -11.60 33.83
CA PRO A 336 9.73 -12.90 33.97
C PRO A 336 11.13 -12.92 33.34
N GLY A 337 12.07 -13.67 33.92
CA GLY A 337 13.47 -13.71 33.45
C GLY A 337 13.70 -14.39 32.09
N THR A 338 12.66 -15.02 31.51
CA THR A 338 12.73 -15.72 30.21
C THR A 338 11.62 -15.24 29.27
N VAL A 339 11.88 -15.30 27.95
CA VAL A 339 10.92 -14.92 26.91
C VAL A 339 9.63 -15.75 27.02
N GLY A 340 9.75 -17.07 27.21
CA GLY A 340 8.60 -17.96 27.39
C GLY A 340 7.75 -17.61 28.62
N GLY A 341 8.38 -17.16 29.72
CA GLY A 341 7.67 -16.64 30.88
C GLY A 341 6.86 -15.38 30.56
N VAL A 342 7.41 -14.46 29.78
CA VAL A 342 6.72 -13.25 29.33
C VAL A 342 5.55 -13.58 28.42
N VAL A 343 5.71 -14.51 27.47
CA VAL A 343 4.63 -14.99 26.59
C VAL A 343 3.45 -15.50 27.41
N ARG A 344 3.70 -16.35 28.42
CA ARG A 344 2.65 -16.85 29.32
C ARG A 344 1.96 -15.74 30.12
N SER A 345 2.72 -14.73 30.57
CA SER A 345 2.17 -13.58 31.28
C SER A 345 1.22 -12.77 30.39
N VAL A 346 1.61 -12.47 29.16
CA VAL A 346 0.76 -11.75 28.18
C VAL A 346 -0.47 -12.59 27.81
N ALA A 347 -0.29 -13.88 27.54
CA ALA A 347 -1.40 -14.79 27.23
C ALA A 347 -2.43 -14.87 28.38
N THR A 348 -1.97 -14.91 29.63
CA THR A 348 -2.82 -14.90 30.82
C THR A 348 -3.59 -13.59 30.96
N ALA A 349 -2.96 -12.46 30.65
CA ALA A 349 -3.60 -11.15 30.65
C ALA A 349 -4.69 -11.06 29.57
N ILE A 350 -4.43 -11.58 28.36
CA ILE A 350 -5.43 -11.67 27.28
C ILE A 350 -6.62 -12.53 27.71
N ARG A 351 -6.37 -13.72 28.29
CA ARG A 351 -7.44 -14.59 28.81
C ARG A 351 -8.28 -13.89 29.88
N SER A 352 -7.63 -13.20 30.81
CA SER A 352 -8.32 -12.46 31.88
C SER A 352 -9.20 -11.34 31.32
N HIS A 353 -8.80 -10.74 30.19
CA HIS A 353 -9.55 -9.68 29.54
C HIS A 353 -10.69 -10.18 28.65
N THR A 354 -10.46 -11.25 27.89
CA THR A 354 -11.39 -11.74 26.84
C THR A 354 -12.28 -12.90 27.30
N GLY A 355 -11.87 -13.63 28.33
CA GLY A 355 -12.46 -14.90 28.74
C GLY A 355 -12.01 -16.10 27.91
N PHE A 356 -11.19 -15.92 26.87
CA PHE A 356 -10.74 -16.99 25.98
C PHE A 356 -9.22 -17.12 25.97
N ASP A 357 -8.74 -18.36 25.81
CA ASP A 357 -7.31 -18.60 25.70
C ASP A 357 -6.80 -18.21 24.31
N PRO A 358 -5.67 -17.47 24.20
CA PRO A 358 -5.06 -17.22 22.91
C PRO A 358 -4.42 -18.49 22.33
N LEU A 359 -4.42 -18.56 21.01
CA LEU A 359 -3.97 -19.71 20.22
C LEU A 359 -2.83 -19.29 19.29
N ALA A 360 -2.02 -20.24 18.85
CA ALA A 360 -1.05 -20.04 17.78
C ALA A 360 -1.06 -21.17 16.76
N VAL A 361 -1.01 -20.81 15.48
CA VAL A 361 -0.79 -21.72 14.36
C VAL A 361 0.68 -21.65 13.96
N ASP A 362 1.33 -22.81 13.81
CA ASP A 362 2.67 -22.87 13.23
C ASP A 362 2.59 -22.75 11.70
N LEU A 363 3.24 -21.74 11.15
CA LEU A 363 3.39 -21.53 9.72
C LEU A 363 4.80 -21.85 9.23
N SER A 364 5.68 -22.34 10.13
CA SER A 364 7.09 -22.57 9.85
C SER A 364 7.31 -23.65 8.80
N ARG A 365 8.31 -23.43 7.97
CA ARG A 365 8.83 -24.41 7.02
C ARG A 365 9.91 -25.27 7.69
N SER A 366 9.72 -26.59 7.68
CA SER A 366 10.64 -27.54 8.34
C SER A 366 12.07 -27.48 7.80
N ASP A 367 12.24 -27.09 6.54
CA ASP A 367 13.53 -26.96 5.87
C ASP A 367 14.26 -25.64 6.18
N TRP A 368 13.55 -24.60 6.60
CA TRP A 368 14.12 -23.25 6.82
C TRP A 368 14.54 -22.96 8.26
N ARG A 369 14.07 -23.77 9.24
CA ARG A 369 14.32 -23.56 10.69
C ARG A 369 14.08 -22.11 11.14
N LEU A 370 13.11 -21.44 10.51
CA LEU A 370 12.69 -20.08 10.83
C LEU A 370 11.28 -20.15 11.47
N PRO A 371 11.16 -19.87 12.77
CA PRO A 371 9.87 -19.81 13.44
C PRO A 371 9.00 -18.70 12.85
N VAL A 372 7.84 -19.07 12.33
CA VAL A 372 6.77 -18.16 11.90
C VAL A 372 5.44 -18.67 12.45
N VAL A 373 4.73 -17.82 13.18
CA VAL A 373 3.46 -18.17 13.82
C VAL A 373 2.36 -17.21 13.42
N PHE A 374 1.12 -17.69 13.50
CA PHE A 374 -0.08 -16.86 13.43
C PHE A 374 -0.83 -16.97 14.76
N CYS A 375 -0.75 -15.93 15.59
CA CYS A 375 -1.47 -15.84 16.84
C CYS A 375 -2.93 -15.45 16.60
N VAL A 376 -3.85 -16.07 17.33
CA VAL A 376 -5.28 -15.77 17.31
C VAL A 376 -5.75 -15.62 18.74
N ALA A 377 -6.31 -14.46 19.08
CA ALA A 377 -6.89 -14.20 20.41
C ALA A 377 -8.39 -13.90 20.27
N PRO A 378 -9.26 -14.91 20.45
CA PRO A 378 -10.69 -14.69 20.46
C PRO A 378 -11.06 -13.64 21.52
N GLY A 379 -11.90 -12.67 21.15
CA GLY A 379 -12.41 -11.60 22.00
C GLY A 379 -11.65 -10.28 21.88
N LEU A 380 -10.43 -10.28 21.33
CA LEU A 380 -9.72 -9.03 21.03
C LEU A 380 -10.25 -8.38 19.76
N ALA A 381 -10.40 -7.06 19.79
CA ALA A 381 -10.85 -6.29 18.64
C ALA A 381 -9.72 -6.09 17.62
N ALA A 382 -10.09 -6.00 16.34
CA ALA A 382 -9.16 -5.63 15.26
C ALA A 382 -9.65 -4.35 14.54
N PRO A 383 -8.72 -3.50 14.07
CA PRO A 383 -9.07 -2.34 13.29
C PRO A 383 -9.72 -2.74 11.96
N ARG A 384 -10.72 -1.96 11.55
CA ARG A 384 -11.34 -2.05 10.22
C ARG A 384 -10.30 -1.60 9.19
N LEU A 385 -10.21 -2.28 8.04
CA LEU A 385 -9.44 -1.77 6.89
C LEU A 385 -10.34 -0.89 6.01
N PRO A 386 -10.27 0.44 6.09
CA PRO A 386 -10.89 1.31 5.09
C PRO A 386 -10.04 1.25 3.81
N GLN A 387 -10.42 0.43 2.84
CA GLN A 387 -9.86 0.54 1.49
C GLN A 387 -10.66 1.59 0.71
N ARG A 388 -10.30 2.86 0.89
CA ARG A 388 -10.82 3.97 0.08
C ARG A 388 -10.23 3.90 -1.32
N VAL A 389 -11.03 3.51 -2.31
CA VAL A 389 -10.67 3.71 -3.73
C VAL A 389 -11.52 4.87 -4.25
N VAL A 390 -10.87 6.00 -4.49
CA VAL A 390 -11.52 7.17 -5.09
C VAL A 390 -10.95 7.36 -6.49
N PRO A 391 -11.66 6.95 -7.57
CA PRO A 391 -11.20 7.21 -8.93
C PRO A 391 -11.19 8.73 -9.20
N ARG A 392 -10.09 9.25 -9.72
CA ARG A 392 -9.97 10.64 -10.19
C ARG A 392 -9.89 10.67 -11.71
N LEU A 393 -10.62 11.62 -12.31
CA LEU A 393 -10.45 11.95 -13.73
C LEU A 393 -9.06 12.52 -13.97
N ARG A 394 -8.46 12.17 -15.11
CA ARG A 394 -7.17 12.72 -15.55
C ARG A 394 -7.24 13.09 -17.03
N PRO A 395 -6.43 14.06 -17.49
CA PRO A 395 -6.25 14.27 -18.92
C PRO A 395 -5.89 12.96 -19.60
N ALA A 396 -6.46 12.72 -20.77
CA ALA A 396 -6.03 11.62 -21.60
C ALA A 396 -4.54 11.82 -21.91
N PRO A 397 -3.75 10.73 -22.00
CA PRO A 397 -2.46 10.83 -22.68
C PRO A 397 -2.70 11.50 -24.05
N THR A 398 -1.85 12.46 -24.40
CA THR A 398 -1.95 13.21 -25.67
C THR A 398 -2.24 12.23 -26.80
N ALA A 399 -3.44 12.35 -27.38
CA ALA A 399 -3.92 11.42 -28.38
C ALA A 399 -3.02 11.53 -29.61
N ALA A 400 -2.25 10.46 -29.88
CA ALA A 400 -1.87 10.20 -31.25
C ALA A 400 -3.14 9.86 -32.03
N ALA A 401 -3.25 10.42 -33.24
CA ALA A 401 -4.31 10.17 -34.20
C ALA A 401 -4.61 8.65 -34.35
N PRO A 402 -5.85 8.27 -34.72
CA PRO A 402 -6.21 6.88 -34.93
C PRO A 402 -5.24 6.20 -35.91
N ALA A 403 -4.79 5.00 -35.53
CA ALA A 403 -3.81 4.23 -36.27
C ALA A 403 -4.26 4.00 -37.73
N THR A 404 -3.55 4.63 -38.66
CA THR A 404 -3.34 4.07 -39.99
C THR A 404 -2.36 2.90 -39.85
N SER A 405 -2.68 1.80 -40.52
CA SER A 405 -2.14 0.46 -40.32
C SER A 405 -0.73 0.24 -40.88
N LEU A 406 0.28 0.97 -40.39
CA LEU A 406 1.71 0.65 -40.58
C LEU A 406 2.58 1.31 -39.49
N GLY A 407 3.01 0.53 -38.49
CA GLY A 407 4.03 0.93 -37.51
C GLY A 407 3.74 0.43 -36.09
N ALA A 408 4.68 -0.30 -35.48
CA ALA A 408 4.62 -0.69 -34.08
C ALA A 408 4.66 0.55 -33.16
N LYS A 409 3.83 0.62 -32.11
CA LYS A 409 3.84 1.73 -31.14
C LYS A 409 4.81 1.44 -30.00
N VAL A 410 5.71 2.35 -29.69
CA VAL A 410 6.61 2.26 -28.52
C VAL A 410 6.34 3.42 -27.57
N VAL A 411 6.36 3.15 -26.28
CA VAL A 411 6.12 4.14 -25.24
C VAL A 411 7.39 4.39 -24.43
N VAL A 412 7.74 5.65 -24.19
CA VAL A 412 8.94 6.05 -23.42
C VAL A 412 8.55 7.04 -22.32
N PHE A 413 8.83 6.74 -21.06
CA PHE A 413 8.59 7.61 -19.90
C PHE A 413 9.87 8.34 -19.49
N VAL A 414 9.88 9.68 -19.58
CA VAL A 414 11.06 10.53 -19.35
C VAL A 414 10.71 11.83 -18.61
N GLY A 415 11.69 12.43 -17.96
CA GLY A 415 11.62 13.78 -17.41
C GLY A 415 13.00 14.35 -17.09
N PRO A 416 13.42 14.42 -15.81
CA PRO A 416 14.63 15.16 -15.42
C PRO A 416 15.93 14.57 -15.95
N THR A 417 15.95 13.29 -16.31
CA THR A 417 17.17 12.62 -16.79
C THR A 417 17.49 12.97 -18.24
N ILE A 418 16.47 13.06 -19.09
CA ILE A 418 16.64 13.26 -20.54
C ILE A 418 15.41 13.95 -21.11
N SER A 419 15.62 14.91 -22.02
CA SER A 419 14.51 15.68 -22.57
C SER A 419 13.73 14.89 -23.62
N ALA A 420 12.46 15.25 -23.82
CA ALA A 420 11.67 14.70 -24.92
C ALA A 420 12.30 15.00 -26.30
N ALA A 421 13.08 16.08 -26.43
CA ALA A 421 13.81 16.39 -27.67
C ALA A 421 14.93 15.37 -27.92
N ASP A 422 15.76 15.08 -26.91
CA ASP A 422 16.81 14.07 -26.99
C ASP A 422 16.25 12.68 -27.35
N VAL A 423 15.07 12.31 -26.82
CA VAL A 423 14.40 11.04 -27.16
C VAL A 423 14.00 11.00 -28.64
N ARG A 424 13.42 12.09 -29.16
CA ARG A 424 13.04 12.18 -30.58
C ARG A 424 14.26 12.09 -31.49
N GLU A 425 15.36 12.70 -31.09
CA GLU A 425 16.63 12.63 -31.83
C GLU A 425 17.22 11.20 -31.78
N GLY A 426 17.31 10.60 -30.58
CA GLY A 426 17.87 9.26 -30.40
C GLY A 426 17.09 8.15 -31.11
N LEU A 427 15.77 8.34 -31.27
CA LEU A 427 14.87 7.44 -31.99
C LEU A 427 14.41 8.00 -33.34
N ALA A 428 15.17 8.94 -33.93
CA ALA A 428 14.86 9.43 -35.27
C ALA A 428 14.95 8.29 -36.30
N ASN A 429 14.03 8.30 -37.27
CA ASN A 429 13.98 7.34 -38.39
C ASN A 429 13.77 5.87 -38.00
N VAL A 430 13.27 5.57 -36.79
CA VAL A 430 12.86 4.20 -36.44
C VAL A 430 11.55 3.81 -37.14
N PRO A 431 11.37 2.53 -37.52
CA PRO A 431 10.15 2.05 -38.17
C PRO A 431 8.99 1.83 -37.16
N ALA A 432 8.78 2.79 -36.26
CA ALA A 432 7.83 2.71 -35.17
C ALA A 432 7.30 4.09 -34.76
N GLN A 433 6.06 4.11 -34.27
CA GLN A 433 5.50 5.31 -33.66
C GLN A 433 6.01 5.45 -32.22
N VAL A 434 6.81 6.48 -31.95
CA VAL A 434 7.32 6.77 -30.61
C VAL A 434 6.37 7.71 -29.87
N VAL A 435 5.86 7.26 -28.72
CA VAL A 435 5.02 8.05 -27.82
C VAL A 435 5.79 8.35 -26.53
N ILE A 436 6.04 9.63 -26.30
CA ILE A 436 6.79 10.11 -25.13
C ILE A 436 5.80 10.56 -24.06
N HIS A 437 5.98 10.04 -22.86
CA HIS A 437 5.22 10.40 -21.67
C HIS A 437 6.11 11.10 -20.63
N PRO A 438 5.50 11.91 -19.73
CA PRO A 438 6.19 12.43 -18.55
C PRO A 438 6.70 11.28 -17.65
N PRO A 439 7.43 11.56 -16.56
CA PRO A 439 7.87 10.50 -15.66
C PRO A 439 6.69 9.64 -15.18
N ALA A 440 6.90 8.31 -15.17
CA ALA A 440 5.84 7.37 -14.86
C ALA A 440 5.41 7.47 -13.39
N GLN A 441 4.11 7.35 -13.14
CA GLN A 441 3.52 7.28 -11.80
C GLN A 441 2.52 6.13 -11.71
N GLN A 442 2.04 5.85 -10.50
CA GLN A 442 1.08 4.77 -10.25
C GLN A 442 -0.12 4.83 -11.22
N GLY A 443 -0.35 3.69 -11.87
CA GLY A 443 -1.45 3.45 -12.79
C GLY A 443 -1.16 3.77 -14.26
N ASP A 444 -0.06 4.45 -14.59
CA ASP A 444 0.25 4.79 -15.98
C ASP A 444 0.54 3.57 -16.84
N LEU A 445 1.17 2.54 -16.28
CA LEU A 445 1.47 1.30 -16.99
C LEU A 445 0.24 0.40 -17.11
N PHE A 446 -0.65 0.39 -16.09
CA PHE A 446 -1.96 -0.28 -16.23
C PHE A 446 -2.78 0.28 -17.39
N ARG A 447 -2.75 1.60 -17.65
CA ARG A 447 -3.50 2.19 -18.77
C ARG A 447 -3.07 1.65 -20.14
N LEU A 448 -1.82 1.23 -20.28
CA LEU A 448 -1.29 0.68 -21.52
C LEU A 448 -1.87 -0.70 -21.86
N LEU A 449 -2.40 -1.46 -20.89
CA LEU A 449 -2.94 -2.80 -21.10
C LEU A 449 -4.16 -2.86 -22.05
N GLN A 450 -4.84 -1.74 -22.27
CA GLN A 450 -5.99 -1.70 -23.20
C GLN A 450 -5.58 -1.70 -24.67
N ALA A 451 -4.42 -1.13 -24.95
CA ALA A 451 -3.81 -1.13 -26.27
C ALA A 451 -2.31 -1.34 -26.06
N PRO A 452 -1.89 -2.58 -25.76
CA PRO A 452 -0.51 -2.89 -25.40
C PRO A 452 0.44 -2.38 -26.50
N PRO A 453 1.46 -1.57 -26.15
CA PRO A 453 2.47 -1.15 -27.12
C PRO A 453 3.40 -2.33 -27.46
N ALA A 454 4.18 -2.17 -28.52
CA ALA A 454 5.21 -3.14 -28.90
C ALA A 454 6.38 -3.18 -27.91
N ALA A 455 6.64 -2.09 -27.20
CA ALA A 455 7.60 -2.02 -26.10
C ALA A 455 7.34 -0.80 -25.21
N VAL A 456 7.82 -0.87 -23.97
CA VAL A 456 7.84 0.24 -23.01
C VAL A 456 9.27 0.49 -22.55
N VAL A 457 9.69 1.75 -22.53
CA VAL A 457 10.95 2.18 -21.92
C VAL A 457 10.61 3.07 -20.72
N LEU A 458 11.09 2.66 -19.54
CA LEU A 458 10.96 3.40 -18.30
C LEU A 458 12.32 4.00 -17.95
N ILE A 459 12.44 5.32 -17.99
CA ILE A 459 13.66 6.04 -17.54
C ILE A 459 13.35 6.71 -16.21
N ASP A 460 12.39 7.64 -16.22
CA ASP A 460 12.03 8.44 -15.05
C ASP A 460 10.65 8.06 -14.49
N GLY A 461 10.50 8.26 -13.18
CA GLY A 461 9.22 8.13 -12.47
C GLY A 461 9.02 9.25 -11.47
N GLU A 462 7.76 9.62 -11.20
CA GLU A 462 7.39 10.52 -10.10
C GLU A 462 7.16 9.73 -8.82
N PHE A 463 7.59 10.29 -7.69
CA PHE A 463 7.34 9.79 -6.33
C PHE A 463 7.14 11.00 -5.40
N PHE A 464 7.09 10.83 -4.07
CA PHE A 464 6.98 11.92 -3.08
C PHE A 464 5.60 12.63 -3.06
N GLN A 465 5.21 13.33 -4.13
CA GLN A 465 3.89 13.97 -4.28
C GLN A 465 2.80 13.02 -4.80
N VAL A 466 3.21 11.92 -5.44
CA VAL A 466 2.32 10.90 -6.00
C VAL A 466 2.92 9.51 -5.72
N PRO A 467 2.09 8.45 -5.66
CA PRO A 467 2.62 7.11 -5.56
C PRO A 467 3.41 6.73 -6.82
N ALA A 468 4.55 6.06 -6.61
CA ALA A 468 5.44 5.60 -7.66
C ALA A 468 4.80 4.49 -8.51
N VAL A 469 5.34 4.28 -9.71
CA VAL A 469 4.95 3.15 -10.56
C VAL A 469 5.16 1.83 -9.82
N LEU A 470 4.15 0.95 -9.80
CA LEU A 470 4.19 -0.28 -9.00
C LEU A 470 4.84 -1.45 -9.75
N HIS A 471 5.45 -2.36 -8.99
CA HIS A 471 5.96 -3.64 -9.49
C HIS A 471 4.88 -4.43 -10.25
N LYS A 472 3.66 -4.48 -9.68
CA LYS A 472 2.52 -5.19 -10.26
C LYS A 472 2.08 -4.63 -11.62
N GLU A 473 2.35 -3.36 -11.92
CA GLU A 473 2.05 -2.78 -13.23
C GLU A 473 3.00 -3.28 -14.30
N VAL A 474 4.29 -3.33 -13.99
CA VAL A 474 5.31 -3.86 -14.90
C VAL A 474 5.08 -5.36 -15.11
N LEU A 475 4.81 -6.12 -14.05
CA LEU A 475 4.49 -7.54 -14.15
C LEU A 475 3.25 -7.80 -15.03
N ALA A 476 2.24 -6.92 -14.99
CA ALA A 476 1.07 -7.03 -15.86
C ALA A 476 1.42 -6.84 -17.35
N LEU A 477 2.31 -5.90 -17.68
CA LEU A 477 2.80 -5.74 -19.06
C LEU A 477 3.64 -6.93 -19.52
N LEU A 478 4.53 -7.43 -18.67
CA LEU A 478 5.35 -8.62 -18.96
C LEU A 478 4.48 -9.86 -19.16
N HIS A 479 3.38 -9.99 -18.40
CA HIS A 479 2.41 -11.07 -18.58
C HIS A 479 1.74 -11.03 -19.96
N GLU A 480 1.41 -9.83 -20.46
CA GLU A 480 0.92 -9.61 -21.83
C GLU A 480 2.03 -9.69 -22.90
N ARG A 481 3.23 -10.15 -22.53
CA ARG A 481 4.43 -10.27 -23.39
C ARG A 481 4.89 -8.95 -24.00
N VAL A 482 4.60 -7.82 -23.36
CA VAL A 482 5.15 -6.52 -23.73
C VAL A 482 6.56 -6.39 -23.15
N PRO A 483 7.60 -6.23 -23.98
CA PRO A 483 8.95 -5.94 -23.50
C PRO A 483 8.99 -4.62 -22.73
N VAL A 484 9.59 -4.64 -21.54
CA VAL A 484 9.82 -3.45 -20.72
C VAL A 484 11.31 -3.28 -20.48
N LEU A 485 11.86 -2.14 -20.89
CA LEU A 485 13.25 -1.76 -20.67
C LEU A 485 13.32 -0.68 -19.59
N GLY A 486 14.25 -0.82 -18.65
CA GLY A 486 14.46 0.14 -17.56
C GLY A 486 15.89 0.64 -17.47
N ALA A 487 16.09 1.94 -17.27
CA ALA A 487 17.42 2.52 -17.13
C ALA A 487 17.45 3.75 -16.21
N SER A 488 18.65 4.14 -15.81
CA SER A 488 19.02 5.44 -15.22
C SER A 488 18.41 5.85 -13.86
N SER A 489 17.09 5.90 -13.73
CA SER A 489 16.42 6.42 -12.53
C SER A 489 15.43 5.40 -11.97
N MET A 490 14.14 5.73 -11.84
CA MET A 490 13.09 4.79 -11.47
C MET A 490 13.10 3.53 -12.37
N GLY A 491 13.48 3.69 -13.63
CA GLY A 491 13.71 2.59 -14.56
C GLY A 491 14.79 1.60 -14.12
N ALA A 492 15.92 2.09 -13.61
CA ALA A 492 16.99 1.23 -13.10
C ALA A 492 16.58 0.50 -11.82
N LEU A 493 15.87 1.17 -10.91
CA LEU A 493 15.33 0.55 -9.69
C LEU A 493 14.40 -0.62 -10.04
N ARG A 494 13.37 -0.35 -10.86
CA ARG A 494 12.43 -1.38 -11.31
C ARG A 494 13.11 -2.46 -12.15
N GLY A 495 14.10 -2.09 -12.96
CA GLY A 495 14.93 -3.03 -13.69
C GLY A 495 15.64 -4.02 -12.77
N ALA A 496 16.31 -3.53 -11.72
CA ALA A 496 17.00 -4.38 -10.74
C ALA A 496 16.02 -5.28 -9.97
N GLU A 497 14.83 -4.76 -9.66
CA GLU A 497 13.81 -5.51 -8.93
C GLU A 497 13.09 -6.56 -9.79
N LEU A 498 13.01 -6.34 -11.11
CA LEU A 498 12.19 -7.14 -12.03
C LEU A 498 12.97 -7.88 -13.12
N ALA A 499 14.30 -7.81 -13.11
CA ALA A 499 15.16 -8.52 -14.07
C ALA A 499 14.87 -10.03 -14.10
N ALA A 500 14.66 -10.64 -12.93
CA ALA A 500 14.29 -12.06 -12.80
C ALA A 500 12.93 -12.42 -13.42
N PHE A 501 12.10 -11.42 -13.72
CA PHE A 501 10.80 -11.57 -14.38
C PHE A 501 10.81 -11.15 -15.85
N GLY A 502 11.97 -10.75 -16.40
CA GLY A 502 12.13 -10.40 -17.81
C GLY A 502 12.01 -8.92 -18.15
N MET A 503 11.95 -8.03 -17.14
CA MET A 503 12.24 -6.61 -17.39
C MET A 503 13.74 -6.48 -17.73
N GLU A 504 14.06 -5.80 -18.83
CA GLU A 504 15.46 -5.64 -19.24
C GLU A 504 16.03 -4.35 -18.64
N GLY A 505 17.00 -4.49 -17.74
CA GLY A 505 17.75 -3.36 -17.23
C GLY A 505 18.89 -2.94 -18.18
N CYS A 506 19.18 -1.64 -18.23
CA CYS A 506 20.24 -1.09 -19.08
C CYS A 506 20.99 0.03 -18.36
N GLY A 507 22.32 0.03 -18.50
CA GLY A 507 23.20 1.07 -17.99
C GLY A 507 23.84 0.77 -16.63
N GLN A 508 24.82 1.59 -16.26
CA GLN A 508 25.64 1.39 -15.08
C GLN A 508 24.84 1.53 -13.77
N VAL A 509 23.84 2.41 -13.72
CA VAL A 509 23.01 2.58 -12.53
C VAL A 509 22.21 1.31 -12.26
N PHE A 510 21.64 0.70 -13.31
CA PHE A 510 20.97 -0.60 -13.18
C PHE A 510 21.94 -1.69 -12.72
N GLU A 511 23.13 -1.77 -13.31
CA GLU A 511 24.14 -2.78 -12.95
C GLU A 511 24.56 -2.67 -11.48
N ARG A 512 24.75 -1.45 -10.97
CA ARG A 512 25.13 -1.20 -9.56
C ARG A 512 24.01 -1.54 -8.58
N TYR A 513 22.75 -1.31 -8.93
CA TYR A 513 21.63 -1.81 -8.13
C TYR A 513 21.52 -3.33 -8.20
N GLY A 514 21.72 -3.92 -9.38
CA GLY A 514 21.68 -5.38 -9.59
C GLY A 514 22.79 -6.13 -8.86
N SER A 515 23.97 -5.51 -8.68
CA SER A 515 25.10 -6.04 -7.91
C SER A 515 25.04 -5.71 -6.41
N ALA A 516 24.04 -4.94 -5.98
CA ALA A 516 23.91 -4.37 -4.63
C ALA A 516 25.07 -3.45 -4.18
N GLU A 517 25.84 -2.89 -5.12
CA GLU A 517 26.77 -1.77 -4.84
C GLU A 517 25.97 -0.53 -4.38
N LEU A 518 24.80 -0.31 -4.99
CA LEU A 518 23.84 0.69 -4.55
C LEU A 518 22.63 -0.01 -3.94
N THR A 519 22.24 0.42 -2.74
CA THR A 519 21.04 -0.04 -2.06
C THR A 519 20.04 1.07 -1.80
N ALA A 520 20.49 2.33 -1.75
CA ALA A 520 19.64 3.46 -1.42
C ALA A 520 18.85 4.01 -2.63
N ASP A 521 17.57 4.29 -2.43
CA ASP A 521 16.67 4.78 -3.48
C ASP A 521 16.91 6.26 -3.80
N ASP A 522 17.38 7.05 -2.83
CA ASP A 522 17.68 8.46 -3.00
C ASP A 522 18.95 8.71 -3.84
N GLU A 523 19.71 7.66 -4.19
CA GLU A 523 20.88 7.73 -5.07
C GLU A 523 20.54 8.33 -6.45
N VAL A 524 19.33 8.04 -6.95
CA VAL A 524 18.84 8.52 -8.25
C VAL A 524 17.81 9.65 -8.14
N ALA A 525 17.40 10.00 -6.92
CA ALA A 525 16.39 11.02 -6.65
C ALA A 525 16.91 12.43 -6.91
N VAL A 526 16.06 13.28 -7.47
CA VAL A 526 16.33 14.70 -7.74
C VAL A 526 15.06 15.52 -7.51
N ALA A 527 15.21 16.77 -7.07
CA ALA A 527 14.16 17.75 -7.20
C ALA A 527 14.11 18.22 -8.66
N HIS A 528 12.91 18.45 -9.18
CA HIS A 528 12.71 18.90 -10.56
C HIS A 528 11.50 19.83 -10.68
N GLU A 529 11.46 20.63 -11.74
CA GLU A 529 10.30 21.46 -12.06
C GLU A 529 9.10 20.60 -12.50
N GLY A 530 7.90 21.20 -12.53
CA GLY A 530 6.72 20.52 -13.07
C GLY A 530 6.72 20.43 -14.60
N ALA A 531 5.59 20.04 -15.17
CA ALA A 531 5.41 19.92 -16.63
C ALA A 531 5.71 21.22 -17.40
N GLU A 532 5.41 22.39 -16.80
CA GLU A 532 5.70 23.72 -17.39
C GLU A 532 7.19 23.98 -17.55
N GLY A 533 8.01 23.56 -16.57
CA GLY A 533 9.47 23.61 -16.64
C GLY A 533 10.09 22.40 -17.34
N HIS A 534 9.28 21.63 -18.07
CA HIS A 534 9.69 20.42 -18.78
C HIS A 534 10.48 19.43 -17.91
N TYR A 535 10.13 19.33 -16.62
CA TYR A 535 10.78 18.43 -15.66
C TYR A 535 12.29 18.68 -15.46
N ARG A 536 12.79 19.89 -15.71
CA ARG A 536 14.20 20.21 -15.53
C ARG A 536 14.65 19.92 -14.09
N ALA A 537 15.76 19.19 -13.95
CA ALA A 537 16.37 18.90 -12.66
C ALA A 537 16.88 20.18 -11.97
N LEU A 538 16.57 20.32 -10.69
CA LEU A 538 16.99 21.41 -9.81
C LEU A 538 18.16 21.00 -8.92
N THR A 539 18.33 19.70 -8.68
CA THR A 539 19.44 19.13 -7.91
C THR A 539 20.17 18.04 -8.68
N LEU A 540 21.35 17.65 -8.18
CA LEU A 540 22.17 16.59 -8.74
C LEU A 540 21.96 15.27 -7.98
N ALA A 541 21.70 14.19 -8.72
CA ALA A 541 21.60 12.85 -8.17
C ALA A 541 22.93 12.40 -7.54
N LEU A 542 22.89 11.57 -6.50
CA LEU A 542 24.09 11.12 -5.78
C LEU A 542 24.98 10.23 -6.66
N VAL A 543 24.40 9.42 -7.57
CA VAL A 543 25.17 8.67 -8.57
C VAL A 543 26.01 9.59 -9.48
N ASN A 544 25.50 10.78 -9.81
CA ASN A 544 26.25 11.77 -10.59
C ASN A 544 27.33 12.46 -9.75
N TRP A 545 27.08 12.70 -8.46
CA TRP A 545 28.12 13.14 -7.53
C TRP A 545 29.27 12.13 -7.47
N ARG A 546 28.97 10.84 -7.29
CA ARG A 546 29.96 9.76 -7.27
C ARG A 546 30.79 9.73 -8.55
N ALA A 547 30.15 9.78 -9.71
CA ALA A 547 30.83 9.77 -11.01
C ALA A 547 31.76 10.98 -11.19
N ARG A 548 31.30 12.19 -10.88
CA ARG A 548 32.09 13.42 -11.01
C ARG A 548 33.26 13.47 -10.04
N LEU A 549 33.05 13.07 -8.79
CA LEU A 549 34.09 13.01 -7.77
C LEU A 549 35.14 11.93 -8.08
N ALA A 550 34.73 10.78 -8.62
CA ALA A 550 35.67 9.76 -9.09
C ALA A 550 36.54 10.27 -10.25
N ALA A 551 35.96 11.05 -11.19
CA ALA A 551 36.71 11.68 -12.25
C ALA A 551 37.70 12.73 -11.72
N ALA A 552 37.27 13.58 -10.78
CA ALA A 552 38.14 14.56 -10.12
C ALA A 552 39.31 13.90 -9.39
N ALA A 553 39.07 12.78 -8.71
CA ALA A 553 40.11 11.98 -8.05
C ALA A 553 41.11 11.41 -9.05
N LYS A 554 40.61 10.87 -10.19
CA LYS A 554 41.46 10.32 -11.26
C LYS A 554 42.35 11.39 -11.90
N GLU A 555 41.87 12.62 -12.00
CA GLU A 555 42.63 13.77 -12.54
C GLU A 555 43.50 14.46 -11.48
N GLY A 556 43.49 14.00 -10.23
CA GLY A 556 44.30 14.58 -9.15
C GLY A 556 43.88 16.01 -8.77
N VAL A 557 42.61 16.37 -8.98
CA VAL A 557 42.09 17.73 -8.70
C VAL A 557 42.07 18.04 -7.20
N ALA A 558 41.85 17.03 -6.36
CA ALA A 558 41.85 17.13 -4.90
C ALA A 558 42.31 15.81 -4.27
N SER A 559 42.66 15.84 -2.98
CA SER A 559 43.06 14.65 -2.24
C SER A 559 41.91 13.63 -2.10
N ALA A 560 42.26 12.36 -1.92
CA ALA A 560 41.28 11.31 -1.68
C ALA A 560 40.42 11.58 -0.42
N GLU A 561 41.01 12.21 0.61
CA GLU A 561 40.28 12.61 1.82
C GLU A 561 39.22 13.68 1.51
N THR A 562 39.59 14.73 0.77
CA THR A 562 38.66 15.78 0.34
C THR A 562 37.51 15.19 -0.50
N ILE A 563 37.83 14.31 -1.46
CA ILE A 563 36.83 13.65 -2.29
C ILE A 563 35.85 12.83 -1.43
N ALA A 564 36.37 12.01 -0.50
CA ALA A 564 35.54 11.21 0.41
C ALA A 564 34.70 12.10 1.33
N ARG A 565 35.23 13.24 1.79
CA ARG A 565 34.51 14.20 2.64
C ARG A 565 33.36 14.87 1.89
N VAL A 566 33.60 15.37 0.69
CA VAL A 566 32.57 16.01 -0.14
C VAL A 566 31.48 15.02 -0.52
N LEU A 567 31.84 13.76 -0.85
CA LEU A 567 30.87 12.70 -1.10
C LEU A 567 30.00 12.43 0.13
N ARG A 568 30.61 12.34 1.32
CA ARG A 568 29.88 12.13 2.58
C ARG A 568 28.88 13.26 2.83
N ILE A 569 29.30 14.51 2.66
CA ILE A 569 28.43 15.68 2.81
C ILE A 569 27.27 15.62 1.81
N ALA A 570 27.55 15.34 0.54
CA ALA A 570 26.52 15.21 -0.49
C ALA A 570 25.51 14.09 -0.18
N SER A 571 25.98 12.96 0.37
CA SER A 571 25.11 11.84 0.77
C SER A 571 24.26 12.09 2.01
N GLN A 572 24.70 12.99 2.91
CA GLN A 572 23.97 13.33 4.14
C GLN A 572 22.89 14.40 3.91
N LEU A 573 23.02 15.20 2.85
CA LEU A 573 21.99 16.16 2.45
C LEU A 573 20.79 15.42 1.83
N HIS A 574 19.59 15.91 2.12
CA HIS A 574 18.38 15.42 1.47
C HIS A 574 18.45 15.69 -0.05
N PHE A 575 17.87 14.80 -0.87
CA PHE A 575 18.02 14.87 -2.33
C PHE A 575 17.52 16.19 -2.95
N THR A 576 16.61 16.89 -2.27
CA THR A 576 16.10 18.22 -2.67
C THR A 576 17.07 19.37 -2.41
N GLU A 577 18.17 19.12 -1.70
CA GLU A 577 19.15 20.14 -1.31
C GLU A 577 20.52 19.94 -1.98
N ARG A 578 20.70 18.85 -2.73
CA ARG A 578 21.96 18.44 -3.38
C ARG A 578 22.33 19.31 -4.59
N THR A 579 22.56 20.59 -4.35
CA THR A 579 23.10 21.53 -5.34
C THR A 579 24.61 21.69 -5.17
N LEU A 580 25.32 22.09 -6.22
CA LEU A 580 26.75 22.44 -6.11
C LEU A 580 26.97 23.52 -5.04
N LEU A 581 26.07 24.50 -4.95
CA LEU A 581 26.20 25.60 -3.98
C LEU A 581 26.05 25.11 -2.54
N THR A 582 25.02 24.31 -2.25
CA THR A 582 24.77 23.79 -0.91
C THR A 582 25.92 22.90 -0.45
N VAL A 583 26.34 21.94 -1.28
CA VAL A 583 27.45 21.04 -0.94
C VAL A 583 28.75 21.83 -0.77
N ARG A 584 29.03 22.84 -1.60
CA ARG A 584 30.22 23.69 -1.43
C ARG A 584 30.21 24.42 -0.10
N ARG A 585 29.08 25.03 0.27
CA ARG A 585 28.94 25.75 1.53
C ARG A 585 29.16 24.83 2.72
N SER A 586 28.53 23.66 2.72
CA SER A 586 28.72 22.66 3.78
C SER A 586 30.16 22.10 3.81
N ALA A 587 30.81 21.95 2.67
CA ALA A 587 32.19 21.48 2.60
C ALA A 587 33.23 22.53 3.04
N ALA A 588 32.93 23.82 2.91
CA ALA A 588 33.84 24.91 3.26
C ALA A 588 34.23 24.95 4.74
N GLU A 589 33.41 24.38 5.62
CA GLU A 589 33.72 24.27 7.06
C GLU A 589 34.82 23.24 7.36
N TRP A 590 35.02 22.26 6.48
CA TRP A 590 35.81 21.06 6.75
C TRP A 590 36.96 20.82 5.77
N VAL A 591 36.91 21.42 4.59
CA VAL A 591 37.87 21.22 3.49
C VAL A 591 38.69 22.48 3.28
N PRO A 592 40.04 22.39 3.19
CA PRO A 592 40.89 23.53 2.91
C PRO A 592 40.52 24.23 1.59
N VAL A 593 40.50 25.57 1.60
CA VAL A 593 40.17 26.39 0.43
C VAL A 593 41.00 26.02 -0.81
N GLY A 594 42.28 25.68 -0.61
CA GLY A 594 43.19 25.29 -1.68
C GLY A 594 42.81 24.02 -2.44
N GLU A 595 42.04 23.11 -1.83
CA GLU A 595 41.48 21.93 -2.50
C GLU A 595 40.01 22.13 -2.89
N LEU A 596 39.25 22.87 -2.08
CA LEU A 596 37.83 23.11 -2.29
C LEU A 596 37.56 23.87 -3.60
N GLU A 597 38.28 24.96 -3.83
CA GLU A 597 38.01 25.82 -5.00
C GLU A 597 38.34 25.14 -6.34
N PRO A 598 39.51 24.47 -6.51
CA PRO A 598 39.77 23.69 -7.72
C PRO A 598 38.74 22.57 -7.94
N LEU A 599 38.35 21.87 -6.88
CA LEU A 599 37.35 20.81 -6.96
C LEU A 599 36.00 21.34 -7.44
N PHE A 600 35.47 22.40 -6.84
CA PHE A 600 34.17 22.94 -7.24
C PHE A 600 34.21 23.65 -8.59
N ALA A 601 35.36 24.20 -9.01
CA ALA A 601 35.57 24.68 -10.37
C ALA A 601 35.50 23.52 -11.39
N PHE A 602 36.10 22.37 -11.09
CA PHE A 602 36.01 21.15 -11.89
C PHE A 602 34.56 20.63 -11.96
N LEU A 603 33.90 20.47 -10.80
CA LEU A 603 32.53 19.93 -10.71
C LEU A 603 31.50 20.80 -11.46
N SER A 604 31.70 22.13 -11.47
CA SER A 604 30.83 23.08 -12.17
C SER A 604 30.97 23.03 -13.69
N ARG A 605 32.15 22.65 -14.20
CA ARG A 605 32.41 22.50 -15.65
C ARG A 605 32.12 21.10 -16.16
N SER A 606 32.11 20.11 -15.27
CA SER A 606 31.90 18.70 -15.62
C SER A 606 30.53 18.48 -16.27
N GLN A 607 30.54 17.90 -17.48
CA GLN A 607 29.36 17.45 -18.21
C GLN A 607 29.01 15.99 -17.91
N LEU A 608 29.74 15.34 -17.00
CA LEU A 608 29.49 13.94 -16.64
C LEU A 608 28.13 13.81 -15.96
N ASP A 609 27.28 13.00 -16.56
CA ASP A 609 25.92 12.73 -16.12
C ASP A 609 25.60 11.26 -16.41
N LEU A 610 25.89 10.41 -15.43
CA LEU A 610 25.70 8.97 -15.53
C LEU A 610 24.24 8.62 -15.83
N LYS A 611 23.31 9.35 -15.22
CA LYS A 611 21.88 9.17 -15.48
C LYS A 611 21.56 9.43 -16.96
N ARG A 612 22.09 10.51 -17.54
CA ARG A 612 21.85 10.83 -18.96
C ARG A 612 22.55 9.85 -19.90
N GLU A 613 23.73 9.35 -19.54
CA GLU A 613 24.45 8.31 -20.30
C GLU A 613 23.65 6.99 -20.37
N ASP A 614 23.15 6.51 -19.23
CA ASP A 614 22.30 5.33 -19.15
C ASP A 614 21.00 5.48 -19.96
N ALA A 615 20.38 6.67 -19.89
CA ALA A 615 19.20 6.99 -20.68
C ALA A 615 19.49 6.93 -22.20
N LYS A 616 20.63 7.45 -22.65
CA LYS A 616 21.04 7.33 -24.06
C LYS A 616 21.33 5.88 -24.45
N ALA A 617 21.93 5.09 -23.55
CA ALA A 617 22.23 3.69 -23.81
C ALA A 617 20.96 2.86 -24.05
N VAL A 618 19.90 3.06 -23.25
CA VAL A 618 18.64 2.33 -23.45
C VAL A 618 17.91 2.76 -24.72
N LEU A 619 18.00 4.04 -25.13
CA LEU A 619 17.45 4.50 -26.40
C LEU A 619 18.18 3.90 -27.60
N ALA A 620 19.51 3.80 -27.53
CA ALA A 620 20.31 3.14 -28.56
C ALA A 620 19.97 1.64 -28.66
N LEU A 621 19.79 0.97 -27.51
CA LEU A 621 19.33 -0.42 -27.47
C LEU A 621 17.95 -0.59 -28.11
N LEU A 622 16.99 0.28 -27.77
CA LEU A 622 15.66 0.27 -28.36
C LEU A 622 15.72 0.47 -29.88
N ARG A 623 16.50 1.45 -30.36
CA ARG A 623 16.70 1.71 -31.80
C ARG A 623 17.21 0.46 -32.52
N ALA A 624 18.25 -0.19 -31.99
CA ALA A 624 18.80 -1.41 -32.59
C ALA A 624 17.76 -2.53 -32.66
N ARG A 625 16.89 -2.67 -31.64
CA ARG A 625 15.80 -3.66 -31.64
C ARG A 625 14.72 -3.36 -32.69
N LEU A 626 14.34 -2.09 -32.82
CA LEU A 626 13.36 -1.65 -33.81
C LEU A 626 13.90 -1.76 -35.25
N ALA A 627 15.20 -1.58 -35.45
CA ALA A 627 15.88 -1.77 -36.72
C ALA A 627 16.11 -3.25 -37.08
N GLY A 628 15.83 -4.18 -36.16
CA GLY A 628 16.10 -5.62 -36.35
C GLY A 628 17.58 -6.00 -36.20
N GLU A 629 18.44 -5.08 -35.78
CA GLU A 629 19.87 -5.30 -35.52
C GLU A 629 20.09 -6.12 -34.24
N ARG A 630 19.14 -6.06 -33.30
CA ARG A 630 19.14 -6.85 -32.07
C ARG A 630 17.78 -7.54 -31.86
N PRO A 631 17.75 -8.84 -31.52
CA PRO A 631 16.50 -9.58 -31.34
C PRO A 631 15.85 -9.23 -30.00
N TRP A 632 14.53 -8.94 -29.98
CA TRP A 632 13.72 -8.73 -28.75
C TRP A 632 13.99 -9.77 -27.66
N PRO A 633 14.02 -9.39 -26.37
CA PRO A 633 14.27 -10.37 -25.31
C PRO A 633 13.09 -11.33 -25.27
N CYS A 634 13.37 -12.61 -24.99
CA CYS A 634 12.30 -13.55 -24.69
C CYS A 634 11.70 -13.16 -23.34
N VAL A 635 10.46 -12.64 -23.35
CA VAL A 635 9.74 -12.36 -22.12
C VAL A 635 9.28 -13.70 -21.55
N PRO A 636 9.81 -14.14 -20.38
CA PRO A 636 9.42 -15.41 -19.79
C PRO A 636 7.94 -15.37 -19.42
N THR A 637 7.33 -16.54 -19.29
CA THR A 637 5.96 -16.59 -18.75
C THR A 637 5.99 -16.21 -17.28
N VAL A 638 5.57 -14.98 -16.99
CA VAL A 638 5.52 -14.45 -15.62
C VAL A 638 4.18 -14.76 -14.98
N ALA A 639 4.22 -15.32 -13.77
CA ALA A 639 3.04 -15.40 -12.92
C ALA A 639 2.72 -14.01 -12.35
N ALA A 640 2.08 -13.15 -13.14
CA ALA A 640 1.50 -11.91 -12.64
C ALA A 640 0.29 -12.26 -11.76
N HIS A 641 0.54 -12.43 -10.46
CA HIS A 641 -0.52 -12.65 -9.50
C HIS A 641 -1.41 -11.41 -9.44
N ALA A 642 -2.63 -11.52 -9.98
CA ALA A 642 -3.70 -10.57 -9.74
C ALA A 642 -4.12 -10.69 -8.27
N THR A 643 -3.46 -9.94 -7.39
CA THR A 643 -3.83 -9.84 -5.97
C THR A 643 -4.99 -8.87 -5.77
N LYS A 644 -5.68 -8.93 -4.63
CA LYS A 644 -6.77 -8.00 -4.29
C LYS A 644 -6.37 -6.53 -4.48
N TYR A 645 -5.14 -6.16 -4.12
CA TYR A 645 -4.62 -4.80 -4.27
C TYR A 645 -4.37 -4.44 -5.73
N SER A 646 -3.67 -5.29 -6.49
CA SER A 646 -3.45 -5.05 -7.92
C SER A 646 -4.76 -5.00 -8.71
N ALA A 647 -5.78 -5.77 -8.32
CA ALA A 647 -7.12 -5.72 -8.91
C ALA A 647 -7.86 -4.42 -8.58
N LEU A 648 -7.72 -3.88 -7.37
CA LEU A 648 -8.25 -2.55 -7.01
C LEU A 648 -7.55 -1.44 -7.82
N GLN A 649 -6.23 -1.52 -7.96
CA GLN A 649 -5.46 -0.55 -8.75
C GLN A 649 -5.85 -0.62 -10.23
N ALA A 650 -5.90 -1.81 -10.81
CA ALA A 650 -6.35 -2.02 -12.18
C ALA A 650 -7.78 -1.48 -12.38
N TYR A 651 -8.70 -1.75 -11.45
CA TYR A 651 -10.05 -1.19 -11.45
C TYR A 651 -10.04 0.36 -11.45
N ALA A 652 -9.16 0.98 -10.66
CA ALA A 652 -9.06 2.43 -10.55
C ALA A 652 -8.43 3.10 -11.79
N TYR A 653 -7.60 2.40 -12.56
CA TYR A 653 -6.80 3.01 -13.63
C TYR A 653 -7.10 2.52 -15.05
N LEU A 654 -7.62 1.30 -15.25
CA LEU A 654 -8.13 0.87 -16.56
C LEU A 654 -9.32 1.74 -16.97
N GLY A 655 -9.46 2.06 -18.26
CA GLY A 655 -10.51 2.93 -18.78
C GLY A 655 -10.16 3.63 -20.09
N GLN A 656 -11.10 4.34 -20.71
CA GLN A 656 -10.92 4.80 -22.10
C GLN A 656 -10.62 6.30 -22.20
N ALA A 657 -9.77 6.68 -23.15
CA ALA A 657 -9.55 8.08 -23.52
C ALA A 657 -10.71 8.60 -24.38
N ARG A 658 -11.38 9.67 -23.95
CA ARG A 658 -12.49 10.35 -24.64
C ARG A 658 -12.50 11.84 -24.32
N ALA A 659 -12.79 12.70 -25.30
CA ALA A 659 -12.88 14.15 -25.14
C ALA A 659 -11.66 14.79 -24.41
N GLY A 660 -10.45 14.28 -24.65
CA GLY A 660 -9.24 14.76 -23.98
C GLY A 660 -9.06 14.29 -22.54
N TRP A 661 -9.92 13.40 -22.04
CA TRP A 661 -9.88 12.84 -20.69
C TRP A 661 -9.71 11.31 -20.72
N HIS A 662 -8.97 10.76 -19.76
CA HIS A 662 -8.99 9.34 -19.45
C HIS A 662 -10.14 9.08 -18.47
N ILE A 663 -11.11 8.27 -18.87
CA ILE A 663 -12.30 7.93 -18.08
C ILE A 663 -12.12 6.51 -17.52
N PRO A 664 -11.83 6.35 -16.21
CA PRO A 664 -11.65 5.04 -15.60
C PRO A 664 -12.92 4.18 -15.64
N ASP A 665 -12.77 2.87 -15.81
CA ASP A 665 -13.87 1.89 -15.72
C ASP A 665 -14.60 2.01 -14.37
N ALA A 666 -13.86 2.25 -13.28
CA ALA A 666 -14.44 2.51 -11.96
C ALA A 666 -15.40 3.70 -11.93
N LEU A 667 -15.09 4.77 -12.66
CA LEU A 667 -15.95 5.95 -12.74
C LEU A 667 -17.21 5.64 -13.57
N VAL A 668 -17.07 4.88 -14.67
CA VAL A 668 -18.21 4.43 -15.46
C VAL A 668 -19.16 3.60 -14.60
N MET A 669 -18.63 2.66 -13.81
CA MET A 669 -19.41 1.84 -12.89
C MET A 669 -20.07 2.65 -11.78
N ALA A 670 -19.34 3.59 -11.17
CA ALA A 670 -19.90 4.48 -10.14
C ALA A 670 -20.99 5.39 -10.70
N TYR A 671 -20.83 5.87 -11.93
CA TYR A 671 -21.85 6.65 -12.62
C TYR A 671 -23.11 5.81 -12.91
N ASP A 672 -22.94 4.61 -13.46
CA ASP A 672 -24.04 3.69 -13.74
C ASP A 672 -24.82 3.29 -12.49
N SER A 673 -24.13 3.04 -11.39
CA SER A 673 -24.78 2.71 -10.12
C SER A 673 -25.58 3.86 -9.51
N LEU A 674 -25.18 5.11 -9.78
CA LEU A 674 -25.89 6.30 -9.35
C LEU A 674 -27.12 6.55 -10.20
N VAL A 675 -27.03 6.40 -11.53
CA VAL A 675 -28.07 6.88 -12.44
C VAL A 675 -29.06 5.80 -12.88
N SER A 676 -28.64 4.54 -12.97
CA SER A 676 -29.45 3.48 -13.56
C SER A 676 -30.31 2.77 -12.52
N ARG A 677 -31.62 2.70 -12.79
CA ARG A 677 -32.61 2.07 -11.90
C ARG A 677 -32.46 0.54 -11.82
N ASP A 678 -31.98 -0.08 -12.90
CA ASP A 678 -31.83 -1.53 -13.02
C ASP A 678 -30.47 -2.04 -12.47
N PHE A 679 -29.54 -1.14 -12.16
CA PHE A 679 -28.20 -1.49 -11.71
C PHE A 679 -28.16 -2.43 -10.48
N PRO A 680 -28.99 -2.24 -9.42
CA PRO A 680 -29.04 -3.20 -8.31
C PRO A 680 -29.43 -4.61 -8.75
N ARG A 681 -30.32 -4.72 -9.74
CA ARG A 681 -30.74 -6.02 -10.30
C ARG A 681 -29.61 -6.64 -11.11
N PHE A 682 -28.90 -5.84 -11.91
CA PHE A 682 -27.70 -6.29 -12.63
C PHE A 682 -26.63 -6.85 -11.67
N CYS A 683 -26.25 -6.09 -10.64
CA CYS A 683 -25.29 -6.54 -9.62
C CYS A 683 -25.74 -7.82 -8.92
N ARG A 684 -27.01 -7.91 -8.56
CA ARG A 684 -27.60 -9.11 -7.95
C ARG A 684 -27.45 -10.34 -8.85
N ASN A 685 -27.77 -10.21 -10.13
CA ASN A 685 -27.67 -11.31 -11.07
C ASN A 685 -26.23 -11.80 -11.25
N VAL A 686 -25.28 -10.87 -11.40
CA VAL A 686 -23.84 -11.20 -11.53
C VAL A 686 -23.34 -11.94 -10.27
N LYS A 687 -23.64 -11.43 -9.07
CA LYS A 687 -23.25 -12.07 -7.80
C LYS A 687 -23.81 -13.49 -7.66
N LEU A 688 -25.08 -13.71 -8.01
CA LEU A 688 -25.73 -15.02 -7.92
C LEU A 688 -25.16 -16.03 -8.94
N GLN A 689 -24.83 -15.59 -10.16
CA GLN A 689 -24.25 -16.47 -11.18
C GLN A 689 -22.85 -16.95 -10.81
N LEU A 690 -22.03 -16.08 -10.20
CA LEU A 690 -20.71 -16.44 -9.70
C LEU A 690 -20.80 -17.56 -8.64
N LEU A 691 -21.67 -17.42 -7.63
CA LEU A 691 -21.83 -18.45 -6.60
C LEU A 691 -22.40 -19.77 -7.11
N CYS A 692 -23.27 -19.72 -8.12
CA CYS A 692 -23.80 -20.94 -8.73
C CYS A 692 -22.74 -21.65 -9.58
N GLY A 693 -21.53 -21.10 -9.73
CA GLY A 693 -20.47 -21.65 -10.56
C GLY A 693 -20.79 -21.56 -12.05
N VAL A 694 -21.73 -20.67 -12.43
CA VAL A 694 -22.19 -20.45 -13.81
C VAL A 694 -21.27 -19.48 -14.54
N LEU A 695 -20.61 -18.57 -13.81
CA LEU A 695 -19.55 -17.71 -14.35
C LEU A 695 -18.19 -18.28 -13.91
N GLN A 696 -17.52 -19.02 -14.81
CA GLN A 696 -16.26 -19.67 -14.48
C GLN A 696 -15.02 -18.80 -14.74
N THR A 697 -15.07 -17.81 -15.64
CA THR A 697 -14.01 -16.81 -15.86
C THR A 697 -14.55 -15.61 -16.66
N PRO A 698 -13.83 -14.46 -16.74
CA PRO A 698 -14.19 -13.33 -17.61
C PRO A 698 -14.26 -13.69 -19.11
N HIS A 699 -13.67 -14.81 -19.52
CA HIS A 699 -13.47 -15.20 -20.93
C HIS A 699 -14.30 -16.41 -21.40
N GLN A 700 -15.04 -17.13 -20.54
CA GLN A 700 -15.61 -18.45 -20.90
C GLN A 700 -17.14 -18.59 -20.83
N SER A 701 -17.92 -17.51 -20.84
CA SER A 701 -19.39 -17.63 -20.99
C SER A 701 -19.91 -16.74 -22.12
N SER A 702 -20.52 -17.37 -23.11
CA SER A 702 -21.10 -16.77 -24.32
C SER A 702 -22.59 -16.40 -24.18
N GLU A 703 -23.20 -16.60 -23.00
CA GLU A 703 -24.62 -16.31 -22.83
C GLU A 703 -24.90 -14.80 -22.64
N PRO A 704 -25.80 -14.20 -23.43
CA PRO A 704 -26.23 -12.82 -23.24
C PRO A 704 -27.05 -12.66 -21.94
N LEU A 705 -26.60 -11.73 -21.09
CA LEU A 705 -27.21 -11.39 -19.80
C LEU A 705 -28.31 -10.33 -19.96
N ALA A 706 -29.52 -10.70 -20.40
CA ALA A 706 -30.76 -9.96 -20.09
C ALA A 706 -31.99 -10.57 -20.80
N THR A 707 -32.95 -11.13 -20.05
CA THR A 707 -34.40 -11.08 -20.40
C THR A 707 -35.30 -11.29 -19.17
N THR A 708 -36.57 -10.91 -19.29
CA THR A 708 -37.64 -10.92 -18.27
C THR A 708 -37.93 -12.28 -17.60
N ALA A 709 -37.48 -13.40 -18.18
CA ALA A 709 -37.59 -14.76 -17.61
C ALA A 709 -36.75 -15.00 -16.33
N GLU A 710 -35.92 -14.04 -15.93
CA GLU A 710 -34.93 -14.20 -14.86
C GLU A 710 -35.46 -14.17 -13.43
N ARG A 711 -36.66 -13.64 -13.12
CA ARG A 711 -37.14 -13.58 -11.71
C ARG A 711 -37.24 -14.98 -11.08
N GLY A 712 -37.71 -15.97 -11.84
CA GLY A 712 -37.75 -17.37 -11.42
C GLY A 712 -36.35 -17.98 -11.27
N ARG A 713 -35.42 -17.66 -12.20
CA ARG A 713 -34.03 -18.15 -12.17
C ARG A 713 -33.24 -17.56 -10.99
N SER A 714 -33.42 -16.29 -10.63
CA SER A 714 -32.68 -15.67 -9.52
C SER A 714 -33.14 -16.18 -8.15
N LYS A 715 -34.42 -16.52 -7.97
CA LYS A 715 -34.91 -17.19 -6.75
C LYS A 715 -34.31 -18.60 -6.64
N SER A 716 -34.39 -19.38 -7.71
CA SER A 716 -33.80 -20.73 -7.79
C SER A 716 -32.28 -20.73 -7.54
N ARG A 717 -31.55 -19.76 -8.10
CA ARG A 717 -30.11 -19.57 -7.86
C ARG A 717 -29.78 -19.20 -6.43
N LEU A 718 -30.58 -18.33 -5.79
CA LEU A 718 -30.38 -17.99 -4.38
C LEU A 718 -30.63 -19.21 -3.48
N GLU A 719 -31.65 -20.01 -3.76
CA GLU A 719 -31.90 -21.27 -3.05
C GLU A 719 -30.78 -22.29 -3.26
N GLN A 720 -30.22 -22.36 -4.47
CA GLN A 720 -29.06 -23.21 -4.75
C GLN A 720 -27.81 -22.73 -4.00
N ALA A 721 -27.54 -21.43 -3.96
CA ALA A 721 -26.45 -20.84 -3.20
C ALA A 721 -26.63 -21.07 -1.70
N ALA A 722 -27.84 -20.88 -1.18
CA ALA A 722 -28.21 -21.15 0.20
C ALA A 722 -27.94 -22.61 0.60
N ARG A 723 -28.37 -23.58 -0.23
CA ARG A 723 -28.06 -25.01 -0.01
C ARG A 723 -26.56 -25.29 -0.02
N ARG A 724 -25.80 -24.70 -0.95
CA ARG A 724 -24.34 -24.87 -1.01
C ARG A 724 -23.63 -24.32 0.22
N LEU A 725 -24.13 -23.22 0.77
CA LEU A 725 -23.56 -22.56 1.95
C LEU A 725 -24.09 -23.11 3.28
N GLY A 726 -24.99 -24.09 3.27
CA GLY A 726 -25.65 -24.57 4.49
C GLY A 726 -26.42 -23.46 5.21
N ALA A 727 -27.00 -22.49 4.49
CA ALA A 727 -27.56 -21.28 5.05
C ALA A 727 -28.99 -21.01 4.57
N THR A 728 -29.72 -20.13 5.24
CA THR A 728 -30.99 -19.63 4.70
C THR A 728 -30.74 -18.72 3.48
N PRO A 729 -31.70 -18.61 2.54
CA PRO A 729 -31.62 -17.65 1.43
C PRO A 729 -31.32 -16.22 1.88
N SER A 730 -31.84 -15.80 3.04
CA SER A 730 -31.59 -14.47 3.61
C SER A 730 -30.13 -14.32 4.05
N ALA A 731 -29.60 -15.29 4.82
CA ALA A 731 -28.22 -15.25 5.31
C ALA A 731 -27.19 -15.32 4.17
N ALA A 732 -27.43 -16.20 3.19
CA ALA A 732 -26.61 -16.27 1.97
C ALA A 732 -26.61 -14.94 1.21
N TRP A 733 -27.78 -14.29 1.08
CA TRP A 733 -27.90 -12.99 0.41
C TRP A 733 -27.22 -11.85 1.18
N GLN A 734 -27.34 -11.79 2.50
CA GLN A 734 -26.66 -10.80 3.33
C GLN A 734 -25.14 -10.90 3.18
N ARG A 735 -24.60 -12.12 3.23
CA ARG A 735 -23.17 -12.38 3.02
C ARG A 735 -22.70 -11.90 1.65
N LEU A 736 -23.47 -12.18 0.59
CA LEU A 736 -23.19 -11.69 -0.77
C LEU A 736 -23.20 -10.17 -0.91
N CYS A 737 -24.07 -9.48 -0.19
CA CYS A 737 -24.18 -8.03 -0.27
C CYS A 737 -22.94 -7.34 0.29
N LEU A 738 -22.35 -7.90 1.35
CA LEU A 738 -21.25 -7.29 2.10
C LEU A 738 -19.86 -7.55 1.51
N GLN A 739 -19.78 -8.45 0.54
CA GLN A 739 -18.59 -8.69 -0.28
C GLN A 739 -18.40 -7.58 -1.33
N GLY A 740 -18.39 -6.31 -0.92
CA GLY A 740 -18.06 -5.18 -1.82
C GLY A 740 -16.56 -5.11 -2.14
N GLY A 741 -16.17 -4.40 -3.20
CA GLY A 741 -14.77 -4.14 -3.59
C GLY A 741 -14.08 -5.27 -4.38
N ALA A 742 -12.78 -5.21 -4.61
CA ALA A 742 -12.08 -6.25 -5.38
C ALA A 742 -12.11 -7.61 -4.66
N PRO A 743 -12.26 -8.73 -5.40
CA PRO A 743 -12.28 -8.82 -6.87
C PRO A 743 -13.63 -8.53 -7.56
N TRP A 744 -14.69 -8.29 -6.79
CA TRP A 744 -16.05 -8.10 -7.31
C TRP A 744 -16.14 -6.92 -8.28
N SER A 745 -15.42 -5.83 -8.02
CA SER A 745 -15.40 -4.66 -8.90
C SER A 745 -14.90 -4.99 -10.32
N ALA A 746 -13.83 -5.79 -10.44
CA ALA A 746 -13.29 -6.19 -11.74
C ALA A 746 -14.24 -7.14 -12.50
N LEU A 747 -14.89 -8.06 -11.78
CA LEU A 747 -15.90 -8.96 -12.36
C LEU A 747 -17.15 -8.22 -12.82
N LEU A 748 -17.62 -7.26 -12.02
CA LEU A 748 -18.75 -6.40 -12.38
C LEU A 748 -18.45 -5.57 -13.62
N VAL A 749 -17.25 -5.00 -13.73
CA VAL A 749 -16.79 -4.30 -14.95
C VAL A 749 -16.83 -5.24 -16.15
N GLY A 750 -16.25 -6.43 -16.05
CA GLY A 750 -16.26 -7.41 -17.15
C GLY A 750 -17.67 -7.82 -17.58
N ALA A 751 -18.57 -8.06 -16.62
CA ALA A 751 -19.97 -8.36 -16.90
C ALA A 751 -20.71 -7.19 -17.55
N ALA A 752 -20.45 -5.96 -17.11
CA ALA A 752 -21.08 -4.76 -17.66
C ALA A 752 -20.58 -4.44 -19.08
N LYS A 753 -19.29 -4.68 -19.37
CA LYS A 753 -18.74 -4.59 -20.74
C LYS A 753 -19.41 -5.60 -21.68
N ARG A 754 -19.55 -6.87 -21.27
CA ARG A 754 -20.24 -7.91 -22.06
C ARG A 754 -21.73 -7.63 -22.27
N ALA A 755 -22.38 -7.05 -21.26
CA ALA A 755 -23.78 -6.64 -21.35
C ALA A 755 -23.99 -5.36 -22.18
N GLY A 756 -22.94 -4.78 -22.78
CA GLY A 756 -23.05 -3.57 -23.59
C GLY A 756 -23.41 -2.30 -22.81
N ARG A 757 -23.25 -2.28 -21.49
CA ARG A 757 -23.56 -1.10 -20.65
C ARG A 757 -22.54 0.02 -20.82
N PHE A 758 -21.30 -0.31 -21.17
CA PHE A 758 -20.18 0.64 -21.21
C PHE A 758 -20.28 1.72 -22.29
N PRO A 759 -20.58 1.41 -23.57
CA PRO A 759 -20.57 2.41 -24.64
C PRO A 759 -21.46 3.63 -24.35
N TYR A 760 -22.71 3.39 -23.94
CA TYR A 760 -23.67 4.46 -23.62
C TYR A 760 -23.21 5.30 -22.42
N MET A 761 -22.72 4.66 -21.36
CA MET A 761 -22.29 5.35 -20.14
C MET A 761 -21.00 6.14 -20.34
N LEU A 762 -20.09 5.59 -21.16
CA LEU A 762 -18.86 6.28 -21.55
C LEU A 762 -19.16 7.50 -22.42
N GLU A 763 -20.09 7.39 -23.37
CA GLU A 763 -20.54 8.52 -24.19
C GLU A 763 -21.22 9.60 -23.33
N ALA A 764 -22.13 9.21 -22.43
CA ALA A 764 -22.74 10.12 -21.48
C ALA A 764 -21.69 10.85 -20.64
N LEU A 765 -20.74 10.12 -20.03
CA LEU A 765 -19.65 10.71 -19.27
C LEU A 765 -18.75 11.60 -20.12
N SER A 766 -18.46 11.21 -21.37
CA SER A 766 -17.68 12.02 -22.29
C SER A 766 -18.38 13.35 -22.60
N ASN A 767 -19.69 13.32 -22.88
CA ASN A 767 -20.48 14.52 -23.13
C ASN A 767 -20.55 15.43 -21.90
N LEU A 768 -20.67 14.81 -20.72
CA LEU A 768 -20.60 15.50 -19.43
C LEU A 768 -19.24 16.20 -19.21
N LEU A 769 -18.14 15.62 -19.69
CA LEU A 769 -16.80 16.21 -19.59
C LEU A 769 -16.48 17.23 -20.69
N ALA A 770 -17.17 17.16 -21.83
CA ALA A 770 -17.00 18.08 -22.95
C ALA A 770 -17.76 19.42 -22.79
N GLY A 771 -18.74 19.49 -21.87
CA GLY A 771 -19.42 20.75 -21.51
C GLY A 771 -18.49 21.74 -20.80
N ASP A 772 -18.77 23.05 -20.92
CA ASP A 772 -17.97 24.21 -20.42
C ASP A 772 -16.82 23.81 -19.44
N PRO A 773 -15.56 23.75 -19.94
CA PRO A 773 -14.41 23.28 -19.20
C PRO A 773 -14.18 24.00 -17.86
N THR A 774 -14.68 25.23 -17.73
CA THR A 774 -14.51 26.05 -16.51
C THR A 774 -15.33 25.54 -15.32
N ARG A 775 -16.42 24.79 -15.55
CA ARG A 775 -17.29 24.25 -14.49
C ARG A 775 -16.75 22.98 -13.82
N VAL A 776 -15.84 22.26 -14.48
CA VAL A 776 -15.21 21.04 -13.95
C VAL A 776 -13.83 21.33 -13.34
N ALA A 777 -13.19 22.43 -13.71
CA ALA A 777 -11.77 22.66 -13.47
C ALA A 777 -11.39 23.38 -12.15
N ARG A 778 -12.31 23.70 -11.24
CA ARG A 778 -11.94 24.25 -9.93
C ARG A 778 -12.67 23.55 -8.78
N GLY A 779 -11.88 22.89 -7.94
CA GLY A 779 -12.32 22.24 -6.73
C GLY A 779 -11.27 22.34 -5.63
N ASP A 780 -10.58 23.48 -5.54
CA ASP A 780 -9.88 23.90 -4.34
C ASP A 780 -10.87 24.77 -3.57
N GLY A 781 -11.69 24.13 -2.74
CA GLY A 781 -12.71 24.78 -1.94
C GLY A 781 -12.62 24.28 -0.51
N ASP A 782 -11.79 24.93 0.29
CA ASP A 782 -11.88 24.92 1.74
C ASP A 782 -13.24 25.50 2.16
N GLY A 783 -13.99 24.82 3.03
CA GLY A 783 -15.02 25.51 3.84
C GLY A 783 -16.32 24.80 4.21
N ALA A 784 -16.65 23.60 3.71
CA ALA A 784 -17.79 22.83 4.25
C ALA A 784 -17.58 21.33 3.99
N GLU A 785 -17.92 20.43 4.93
CA GLU A 785 -17.77 18.97 4.76
C GLU A 785 -18.46 18.48 3.47
N PRO A 786 -17.72 18.24 2.37
CA PRO A 786 -18.28 17.90 1.06
C PRO A 786 -19.04 16.57 1.10
N ASP A 787 -18.61 15.69 2.00
CA ASP A 787 -19.08 14.33 2.17
C ASP A 787 -20.56 14.27 2.60
N LEU A 788 -21.01 15.18 3.47
CA LEU A 788 -22.40 15.18 3.93
C LEU A 788 -23.38 15.57 2.80
N LEU A 789 -23.00 16.53 1.97
CA LEU A 789 -23.79 16.96 0.81
C LEU A 789 -23.87 15.85 -0.23
N LEU A 790 -22.75 15.22 -0.54
CA LEU A 790 -22.69 14.07 -1.45
C LEU A 790 -23.54 12.91 -0.93
N ARG A 791 -23.40 12.54 0.35
CA ARG A 791 -24.22 11.50 0.99
C ARG A 791 -25.71 11.81 0.90
N ARG A 792 -26.13 13.06 1.16
CA ARG A 792 -27.53 13.50 1.03
C ARG A 792 -28.04 13.45 -0.41
N PHE A 793 -27.22 13.85 -1.38
CA PHE A 793 -27.56 13.77 -2.80
C PHE A 793 -27.82 12.33 -3.24
N ILE A 794 -26.88 11.42 -2.91
CA ILE A 794 -27.01 9.99 -3.24
C ILE A 794 -28.25 9.40 -2.54
N ALA A 795 -28.45 9.71 -1.26
CA ALA A 795 -29.60 9.25 -0.47
C ALA A 795 -30.93 9.63 -1.14
N ARG A 796 -31.09 10.90 -1.53
CA ARG A 796 -32.29 11.39 -2.23
C ARG A 796 -32.47 10.70 -3.58
N ARG A 797 -31.40 10.57 -4.36
CA ARG A 797 -31.43 9.94 -5.69
C ARG A 797 -31.90 8.49 -5.63
N TRP A 798 -31.55 7.78 -4.56
CA TRP A 798 -31.94 6.38 -4.36
C TRP A 798 -33.22 6.21 -3.51
N GLY A 799 -33.77 7.28 -2.97
CA GLY A 799 -34.94 7.21 -2.08
C GLY A 799 -34.67 6.50 -0.75
N VAL A 800 -33.44 6.57 -0.23
CA VAL A 800 -33.03 5.93 1.04
C VAL A 800 -32.69 6.97 2.10
N ARG A 801 -32.77 6.60 3.38
CA ARG A 801 -32.28 7.44 4.47
C ARG A 801 -30.75 7.50 4.45
N PRO A 802 -30.11 8.63 4.82
CA PRO A 802 -28.64 8.74 4.85
C PRO A 802 -27.93 7.65 5.68
N VAL A 803 -28.54 7.19 6.77
CA VAL A 803 -28.02 6.09 7.60
C VAL A 803 -28.00 4.72 6.88
N ALA A 804 -28.83 4.54 5.85
CA ALA A 804 -28.91 3.30 5.07
C ALA A 804 -28.09 3.35 3.78
N LEU A 805 -27.31 4.42 3.57
CA LEU A 805 -26.62 4.68 2.31
C LEU A 805 -25.56 3.62 2.00
N ASP A 806 -24.74 3.26 3.00
CA ASP A 806 -23.67 2.28 2.81
C ASP A 806 -24.25 0.87 2.59
N ALA A 807 -25.36 0.52 3.24
CA ALA A 807 -26.10 -0.70 2.94
C ALA A 807 -26.66 -0.71 1.51
N ALA A 808 -27.19 0.43 1.04
CA ALA A 808 -27.67 0.58 -0.34
C ALA A 808 -26.54 0.54 -1.38
N ALA A 809 -25.35 1.03 -1.04
CA ALA A 809 -24.13 0.95 -1.85
C ALA A 809 -23.63 -0.50 -1.94
N ALA A 810 -23.64 -1.25 -0.83
CA ALA A 810 -23.29 -2.68 -0.78
C ALA A 810 -24.17 -3.54 -1.69
N GLN A 811 -25.47 -3.26 -1.74
CA GLN A 811 -26.40 -3.92 -2.68
C GLN A 811 -26.06 -3.64 -4.16
N ARG A 812 -25.35 -2.54 -4.42
CA ARG A 812 -24.84 -2.15 -5.75
C ARG A 812 -23.38 -2.56 -5.98
N GLY A 813 -22.78 -3.33 -5.06
CA GLY A 813 -21.42 -3.85 -5.22
C GLY A 813 -20.29 -2.94 -4.74
N PHE A 814 -20.59 -1.81 -4.11
CA PHE A 814 -19.60 -0.88 -3.53
C PHE A 814 -19.47 -1.13 -2.03
N ARG A 815 -18.27 -0.94 -1.44
CA ARG A 815 -18.10 -1.13 0.02
C ARG A 815 -18.71 0.01 0.82
N SER A 816 -18.67 1.21 0.27
CA SER A 816 -19.25 2.39 0.88
C SER A 816 -19.81 3.33 -0.18
N SER A 817 -20.63 4.25 0.29
CA SER A 817 -21.13 5.37 -0.51
C SER A 817 -20.03 6.34 -0.97
N GLU A 818 -18.86 6.35 -0.34
CA GLU A 818 -17.73 7.23 -0.69
C GLU A 818 -17.16 6.89 -2.07
N GLU A 819 -17.21 5.62 -2.49
CA GLU A 819 -16.79 5.19 -3.83
C GLU A 819 -17.58 5.88 -4.96
N LEU A 820 -18.74 6.45 -4.64
CA LEU A 820 -19.64 7.12 -5.58
C LEU A 820 -19.41 8.62 -5.65
N PHE A 821 -18.61 9.18 -4.73
CA PHE A 821 -18.40 10.62 -4.62
C PHE A 821 -17.86 11.24 -5.91
N PRO A 822 -16.93 10.63 -6.67
CA PRO A 822 -16.49 11.19 -7.94
C PRO A 822 -17.63 11.36 -8.96
N ALA A 823 -18.44 10.33 -9.14
CA ALA A 823 -19.57 10.37 -10.07
C ALA A 823 -20.70 11.30 -9.58
N ALA A 824 -20.95 11.33 -8.27
CA ALA A 824 -21.90 12.25 -7.65
C ALA A 824 -21.46 13.72 -7.78
N THR A 825 -20.16 13.99 -7.60
CA THR A 825 -19.56 15.31 -7.77
C THR A 825 -19.68 15.80 -9.20
N LEU A 826 -19.36 14.94 -10.18
CA LEU A 826 -19.50 15.26 -11.61
C LEU A 826 -20.96 15.63 -11.94
N LEU A 827 -21.92 14.83 -11.46
CA LEU A 827 -23.34 15.09 -11.64
C LEU A 827 -23.78 16.43 -11.03
N LEU A 828 -23.36 16.73 -9.79
CA LEU A 828 -23.71 17.99 -9.12
C LEU A 828 -23.15 19.21 -9.87
N ARG A 829 -21.88 19.17 -10.31
CA ARG A 829 -21.24 20.26 -11.06
C ARG A 829 -22.00 20.56 -12.37
N LEU A 830 -22.46 19.52 -13.05
CA LEU A 830 -23.14 19.65 -14.34
C LEU A 830 -24.61 20.07 -14.21
N GLN A 831 -25.21 19.84 -13.05
CA GLN A 831 -26.52 20.40 -12.69
C GLN A 831 -26.44 21.89 -12.31
N GLY A 832 -25.25 22.52 -12.37
CA GLY A 832 -25.06 23.94 -12.07
C GLY A 832 -25.03 24.27 -10.58
N TRP A 833 -24.82 23.29 -9.71
CA TRP A 833 -24.75 23.50 -8.27
C TRP A 833 -23.34 23.97 -7.90
N SER A 834 -23.13 25.30 -7.91
CA SER A 834 -21.95 25.88 -7.26
C SER A 834 -22.16 25.84 -5.74
N SER A 835 -21.10 25.63 -4.98
CA SER A 835 -21.11 25.55 -3.51
C SER A 835 -21.42 26.88 -2.80
N ALA A 836 -21.90 27.90 -3.50
CA ALA A 836 -22.42 29.12 -2.91
C ALA A 836 -23.96 29.08 -2.93
N VAL A 837 -24.55 29.42 -1.78
CA VAL A 837 -25.99 29.62 -1.49
C VAL A 837 -26.67 28.51 -0.67
N ALA A 838 -26.77 28.86 0.61
CA ALA A 838 -27.69 28.45 1.65
C ALA A 838 -28.90 27.56 1.27
N TRP A 839 -28.99 26.46 2.00
CA TRP A 839 -30.27 25.82 2.34
C TRP A 839 -31.17 26.82 3.09
N ARG A 840 -32.40 27.05 2.61
CA ARG A 840 -33.52 27.40 3.50
C ARG A 840 -34.42 26.17 3.70
N PRO A 841 -34.89 25.94 4.93
CA PRO A 841 -35.64 24.75 5.28
C PRO A 841 -37.09 24.82 4.77
N LEU A 842 -37.69 23.64 4.65
CA LEU A 842 -39.13 23.40 4.47
C LEU A 842 -40.01 24.37 5.28
N ARG A 843 -40.97 25.02 4.61
CA ARG A 843 -42.39 25.13 5.02
C ARG A 843 -43.21 25.78 3.89
N GLY A 844 -44.44 25.30 3.71
CA GLY A 844 -45.31 25.67 2.61
C GLY A 844 -45.75 27.14 2.59
N ALA A 845 -45.76 27.72 1.39
CA ALA A 845 -46.61 28.83 0.94
C ALA A 845 -46.50 28.90 -0.60
N PRO A 846 -47.55 29.30 -1.32
CA PRO A 846 -47.60 29.22 -2.79
C PRO A 846 -46.81 30.33 -3.47
N LEU A 847 -46.35 30.01 -4.67
CA LEU A 847 -45.61 30.85 -5.62
C LEU A 847 -46.26 32.22 -5.82
N SER A 848 -45.46 33.29 -5.73
CA SER A 848 -45.73 34.52 -6.47
C SER A 848 -44.48 34.99 -7.21
N SER A 849 -44.73 35.38 -8.44
CA SER A 849 -43.80 35.85 -9.46
C SER A 849 -43.40 37.29 -9.20
N THR A 850 -42.20 37.55 -8.67
CA THR A 850 -41.37 38.75 -8.93
C THR A 850 -40.16 38.77 -7.99
N ALA A 851 -38.99 38.40 -8.51
CA ALA A 851 -37.68 38.91 -8.07
C ALA A 851 -36.57 38.21 -8.88
N ILE A 852 -36.49 38.55 -10.17
CA ILE A 852 -35.23 38.56 -10.91
C ILE A 852 -34.64 39.92 -10.59
N LEU A 853 -33.57 39.94 -9.79
CA LEU A 853 -32.45 40.88 -9.84
C LEU A 853 -31.54 40.55 -8.64
N THR A 854 -30.34 40.07 -8.97
CA THR A 854 -29.20 39.65 -8.13
C THR A 854 -29.13 38.17 -7.75
N THR A 855 -28.71 37.35 -8.72
CA THR A 855 -27.68 36.31 -8.54
C THR A 855 -26.71 36.37 -9.71
#